data_AF-A0A165QUT2-F1
#
_entry.id   AF-A0A165QUT2-F1
#
_cell.length_a   1.000
_cell.length_b   1.000
_cell.length_c   1.000
_cell.angle_alpha   90.00
_cell.angle_beta   90.00
_cell.angle_gamma   90.00
#
_symmetry.space_group_name_H-M   'P 1'
#
loop_
_entity.id
_entity.type
_entity.pdbx_description
1 polymer ?
#
loop_
_entity_poly.entity_id
_entity_poly.type
_entity_poly.pdbx_seq_one_letter_code
_entity_poly.pdbx_strand_id
1 'polypeptide(L)'
;MTFGMLRQTERAPPLSHMKFVGLLSGGKDSCYNLVHCVHNGHELVAAATLSPPQGKDEIDSYLYQTVGQDAIDLVAQALDVPLYRRVIEGAAIELGNEYGGRTRQDASRVEGDETEDLYDLLSNVKAHHPDVEGVAIGAILSNYQRVRMEHVCRRLGLTPLCYLWQRDQRELLSEMIEAGMECILIKVAGIGLTTKHLGKTLAEMQPTLWKLNDQFGLHVCGEGGEYETLTLDCPLFKKRIHAQETETIIHSDSSFGTVAFLKFKSAELVDKPSVAEVSQPLVVPPLLDDVGQEVRAATDARIPPGASISPAPHVTPTSVVSSVQSGQWISVANVQISQIAEEPLPFEEEVRYAFALLQDTLAKHQLSLRHVASMDVLLSSMDLFPILNGIYAEHFATSPPARACVAVDLPPPNRVVLSCIAYAKCDTPQDRQALHVQGLSYWAPANIGPYSQAVTTGDHIFISGQIGLVPASMTLPTGNDLAFETALSFQHVRRVLAAVAPAGIVHGAVIWLTSLDQVDNVRKGWEVDTQKRGIPTLFIGAQSLPKGALVETQVVSHTGTVDAVDEDGDAVRSNVVQAFSQCVEPICWMRSTLSGLHTYMNIAFDIPDIALVLNLLTALPGDILQIRLFYSAVLSAETVARLTGSLKSRPVSPIPVRFIACGEKNNWNFGMSVLAVGK
;
A
#
# COMPACT_ATOMS: atom_id res chain seq x y z
N MET A 1 -44.49 -23.84 -5.49
CA MET A 1 -43.23 -24.51 -5.10
C MET A 1 -42.13 -23.54 -5.43
N THR A 2 -41.70 -22.78 -4.44
CA THR A 2 -40.96 -21.53 -4.62
C THR A 2 -39.52 -21.72 -4.17
N PHE A 3 -38.59 -21.32 -5.03
CA PHE A 3 -37.14 -21.35 -4.85
C PHE A 3 -36.70 -20.54 -3.62
N GLY A 4 -35.83 -21.13 -2.80
CA GLY A 4 -35.05 -20.43 -1.77
C GLY A 4 -33.56 -20.66 -2.03
N MET A 5 -32.91 -19.72 -2.71
CA MET A 5 -31.45 -19.64 -2.79
C MET A 5 -30.90 -19.20 -1.43
N LEU A 6 -30.28 -20.14 -0.70
CA LEU A 6 -29.41 -19.82 0.42
C LEU A 6 -28.12 -19.21 -0.13
N ARG A 7 -27.88 -17.93 0.16
CA ARG A 7 -26.57 -17.30 0.01
C ARG A 7 -25.59 -18.03 0.92
N GLN A 8 -24.68 -18.83 0.35
CA GLN A 8 -23.52 -19.32 1.08
C GLN A 8 -22.59 -18.12 1.29
N THR A 9 -22.52 -17.63 2.52
CA THR A 9 -21.44 -16.73 2.96
C THR A 9 -20.13 -17.50 2.85
N GLU A 10 -19.26 -17.10 1.91
CA GLU A 10 -17.88 -17.57 1.77
C GLU A 10 -17.18 -17.40 3.14
N ARG A 11 -16.92 -18.50 3.87
CA ARG A 11 -16.12 -18.44 5.10
C ARG A 11 -14.66 -18.27 4.71
N ALA A 12 -14.10 -17.11 5.07
CA ALA A 12 -12.67 -16.83 4.94
C ALA A 12 -11.82 -17.92 5.63
N PRO A 13 -10.61 -18.22 5.12
CA PRO A 13 -9.69 -19.15 5.77
C PRO A 13 -9.40 -18.71 7.22
N PRO A 14 -9.11 -19.65 8.14
CA PRO A 14 -8.83 -19.32 9.54
C PRO A 14 -7.65 -18.36 9.63
N LEU A 15 -7.93 -17.16 10.15
CA LEU A 15 -6.96 -16.09 10.40
C LEU A 15 -5.93 -16.53 11.44
N SER A 16 -4.71 -16.00 11.38
CA SER A 16 -3.74 -16.18 12.47
C SER A 16 -4.28 -15.51 13.73
N HIS A 17 -4.69 -16.31 14.71
CA HIS A 17 -5.09 -15.85 16.02
C HIS A 17 -3.89 -15.17 16.71
N MET A 18 -4.03 -13.88 17.04
CA MET A 18 -2.98 -13.09 17.70
C MET A 18 -3.52 -12.55 19.02
N LYS A 19 -2.67 -12.50 20.04
CA LYS A 19 -2.93 -11.69 21.23
C LYS A 19 -2.49 -10.26 20.98
N PHE A 20 -3.33 -9.29 21.33
CA PHE A 20 -3.07 -7.90 21.02
C PHE A 20 -3.36 -6.95 22.19
N VAL A 21 -2.68 -5.81 22.16
CA VAL A 21 -2.96 -4.65 23.03
C VAL A 21 -3.76 -3.61 22.27
N GLY A 22 -4.81 -3.06 22.89
CA GLY A 22 -5.58 -1.95 22.33
C GLY A 22 -5.00 -0.60 22.73
N LEU A 23 -4.61 0.23 21.76
CA LEU A 23 -4.36 1.65 22.02
C LEU A 23 -5.69 2.38 22.21
N LEU A 24 -5.98 2.76 23.46
CA LEU A 24 -7.24 3.35 23.85
C LEU A 24 -7.16 4.87 23.92
N SER A 25 -8.06 5.53 23.19
CA SER A 25 -8.45 6.92 23.44
C SER A 25 -9.73 7.04 24.28
N GLY A 26 -10.49 5.94 24.40
CA GLY A 26 -11.85 5.93 24.95
C GLY A 26 -12.93 6.34 23.94
N GLY A 27 -12.54 6.93 22.82
CA GLY A 27 -13.45 7.33 21.74
C GLY A 27 -13.96 6.19 20.88
N LYS A 28 -14.85 6.54 19.95
CA LYS A 28 -15.55 5.61 19.06
C LYS A 28 -14.59 4.79 18.20
N ASP A 29 -13.53 5.38 17.67
CA ASP A 29 -12.68 4.72 16.66
C ASP A 29 -11.78 3.68 17.30
N SER A 30 -11.16 4.01 18.44
CA SER A 30 -10.34 3.05 19.19
C SER A 30 -11.20 1.87 19.63
N CYS A 31 -12.36 2.10 20.23
CA CYS A 31 -13.24 1.02 20.69
C CYS A 31 -13.82 0.19 19.55
N TYR A 32 -14.25 0.81 18.44
CA TYR A 32 -14.80 0.08 17.29
C TYR A 32 -13.75 -0.77 16.57
N ASN A 33 -12.50 -0.28 16.48
CA ASN A 33 -11.42 -1.10 15.94
C ASN A 33 -11.14 -2.35 16.81
N LEU A 34 -11.29 -2.28 18.14
CA LEU A 34 -11.20 -3.47 18.99
C LEU A 34 -12.27 -4.50 18.63
N VAL A 35 -13.51 -4.06 18.35
CA VAL A 35 -14.61 -4.94 17.92
C VAL A 35 -14.22 -5.69 16.65
N HIS A 36 -13.64 -4.99 15.67
CA HIS A 36 -13.13 -5.63 14.45
C HIS A 36 -11.94 -6.55 14.70
N CYS A 37 -11.00 -6.21 15.60
CA CYS A 37 -9.89 -7.11 15.93
C CYS A 37 -10.39 -8.44 16.49
N VAL A 38 -11.36 -8.41 17.42
CA VAL A 38 -11.98 -9.61 17.98
C VAL A 38 -12.79 -10.37 16.93
N HIS A 39 -13.52 -9.67 16.05
CA HIS A 39 -14.23 -10.29 14.94
C HIS A 39 -13.31 -11.05 13.98
N ASN A 40 -12.09 -10.54 13.74
CA ASN A 40 -11.05 -11.21 12.96
C ASN A 40 -10.32 -12.33 13.75
N GLY A 41 -10.83 -12.71 14.92
CA GLY A 41 -10.32 -13.84 15.69
C GLY A 41 -9.06 -13.53 16.50
N HIS A 42 -8.79 -12.25 16.80
CA HIS A 42 -7.71 -11.87 17.71
C HIS A 42 -8.22 -11.71 19.15
N GLU A 43 -7.32 -11.85 20.12
CA GLU A 43 -7.63 -11.81 21.56
C GLU A 43 -7.07 -10.53 22.20
N LEU A 44 -7.95 -9.70 22.78
CA LEU A 44 -7.53 -8.51 23.52
C LEU A 44 -7.01 -8.92 24.91
N VAL A 45 -5.76 -8.58 25.22
CA VAL A 45 -5.14 -8.97 26.51
C VAL A 45 -4.80 -7.79 27.42
N ALA A 46 -4.69 -6.59 26.86
CA ALA A 46 -4.36 -5.37 27.59
C ALA A 46 -4.85 -4.15 26.83
N ALA A 47 -5.01 -3.04 27.54
CA ALA A 47 -5.18 -1.71 26.98
C ALA A 47 -3.97 -0.84 27.32
N ALA A 48 -3.65 0.10 26.45
CA ALA A 48 -2.58 1.05 26.67
C ALA A 48 -2.98 2.45 26.19
N THR A 49 -2.55 3.49 26.90
CA THR A 49 -2.82 4.87 26.51
C THR A 49 -1.69 5.81 26.93
N LEU A 50 -1.46 6.85 26.13
CA LEU A 50 -0.62 7.98 26.51
C LEU A 50 -1.50 9.10 27.07
N SER A 51 -1.03 9.73 28.14
CA SER A 51 -1.75 10.79 28.85
C SER A 51 -0.93 12.07 28.89
N PRO A 52 -1.57 13.26 28.87
CA PRO A 52 -0.86 14.52 29.01
C PRO A 52 -0.25 14.68 30.42
N PRO A 53 0.74 15.58 30.60
CA PRO A 53 1.28 15.91 31.92
C PRO A 53 0.20 16.45 32.88
N GLN A 54 0.35 16.18 34.19
CA GLN A 54 -0.59 16.64 35.21
C GLN A 54 -0.82 18.17 35.14
N GLY A 55 -2.09 18.59 35.11
CA GLY A 55 -2.49 19.99 35.09
C GLY A 55 -2.55 20.64 33.71
N LYS A 56 -2.32 19.89 32.63
CA LYS A 56 -2.61 20.32 31.24
C LYS A 56 -3.74 19.47 30.67
N ASP A 57 -4.93 20.06 30.55
CA ASP A 57 -6.09 19.41 29.96
C ASP A 57 -6.03 19.38 28.41
N GLU A 58 -5.16 20.20 27.80
CA GLU A 58 -4.93 20.27 26.36
C GLU A 58 -3.45 20.51 26.05
N ILE A 59 -2.90 19.71 25.14
CA ILE A 59 -1.56 19.86 24.56
C ILE A 59 -1.70 19.76 23.04
N ASP A 60 -0.81 20.42 22.30
CA ASP A 60 -0.72 20.30 20.84
C ASP A 60 -0.12 18.93 20.45
N SER A 61 -0.84 17.83 20.72
CA SER A 61 -0.49 16.48 20.25
C SER A 61 -1.32 16.12 19.03
N TYR A 62 -0.65 15.65 17.98
CA TYR A 62 -1.29 15.17 16.75
C TYR A 62 -1.64 13.68 16.83
N LEU A 63 -1.15 12.99 17.88
CA LEU A 63 -1.22 11.54 18.01
C LEU A 63 -2.35 11.08 18.95
N TYR A 64 -2.75 11.88 19.95
CA TYR A 64 -3.67 11.43 21.00
C TYR A 64 -4.80 12.39 21.37
N GLN A 65 -5.91 11.78 21.78
CA GLN A 65 -7.04 12.46 22.40
C GLN A 65 -6.69 12.93 23.81
N THR A 66 -6.85 14.22 24.10
CA THR A 66 -6.55 14.81 25.40
C THR A 66 -7.78 14.94 26.30
N VAL A 67 -8.98 15.10 25.72
CA VAL A 67 -10.24 15.23 26.47
C VAL A 67 -10.83 13.86 26.80
N GLY A 68 -11.34 13.69 28.01
CA GLY A 68 -11.98 12.44 28.46
C GLY A 68 -11.03 11.39 29.03
N GLN A 69 -9.77 11.75 29.27
CA GLN A 69 -8.76 10.87 29.88
C GLN A 69 -9.21 10.28 31.23
N ASP A 70 -9.94 11.03 32.05
CA ASP A 70 -10.48 10.56 33.33
C ASP A 70 -11.43 9.36 33.17
N ALA A 71 -12.03 9.16 31.99
CA ALA A 71 -12.94 8.06 31.71
C ALA A 71 -12.26 6.82 31.12
N ILE A 72 -10.98 6.89 30.70
CA ILE A 72 -10.31 5.74 30.07
C ILE A 72 -10.13 4.58 31.06
N ASP A 73 -9.93 4.85 32.36
CA ASP A 73 -9.90 3.80 33.39
C ASP A 73 -11.22 3.02 33.42
N LEU A 74 -12.36 3.72 33.27
CA LEU A 74 -13.67 3.09 33.21
C LEU A 74 -13.83 2.27 31.93
N VAL A 75 -13.31 2.74 30.79
CA VAL A 75 -13.31 1.98 29.54
C VAL A 75 -12.51 0.69 29.66
N ALA A 76 -11.31 0.73 30.24
CA ALA A 76 -10.48 -0.46 30.43
C ALA A 76 -11.12 -1.46 31.42
N GLN A 77 -11.70 -0.97 32.52
CA GLN A 77 -12.46 -1.79 33.45
C GLN A 77 -13.73 -2.37 32.81
N ALA A 78 -14.42 -1.62 31.95
CA ALA A 78 -15.56 -2.11 31.18
C ALA A 78 -15.16 -3.21 30.20
N LEU A 79 -13.97 -3.13 29.59
CA LEU A 79 -13.40 -4.18 28.74
C LEU A 79 -12.89 -5.39 29.53
N ASP A 80 -12.71 -5.26 30.85
CA ASP A 80 -12.14 -6.27 31.74
C ASP A 80 -10.69 -6.65 31.37
N VAL A 81 -9.85 -5.64 31.13
CA VAL A 81 -8.43 -5.80 30.78
C VAL A 81 -7.54 -4.83 31.57
N PRO A 82 -6.26 -5.18 31.84
CA PRO A 82 -5.32 -4.27 32.48
C PRO A 82 -5.05 -3.04 31.61
N LEU A 83 -4.94 -1.86 32.24
CA LEU A 83 -4.60 -0.60 31.59
C LEU A 83 -3.16 -0.20 31.91
N TYR A 84 -2.37 0.01 30.85
CA TYR A 84 -1.03 0.59 30.93
C TYR A 84 -1.07 2.05 30.53
N ARG A 85 -0.45 2.90 31.34
CA ARG A 85 -0.41 4.34 31.13
C ARG A 85 0.99 4.88 31.19
N ARG A 86 1.29 5.83 30.30
CA ARG A 86 2.51 6.62 30.34
C ARG A 86 2.19 8.08 30.03
N VAL A 87 2.89 8.99 30.70
CA VAL A 87 2.78 10.43 30.45
C VAL A 87 3.61 10.79 29.22
N ILE A 88 3.08 11.65 28.35
CA ILE A 88 3.82 12.20 27.20
C ILE A 88 4.87 13.18 27.71
N GLU A 89 6.14 12.89 27.43
CA GLU A 89 7.29 13.75 27.75
C GLU A 89 7.86 14.38 26.48
N GLY A 90 7.75 13.70 25.34
CA GLY A 90 8.20 14.17 24.03
C GLY A 90 7.30 15.23 23.40
N ALA A 91 7.83 15.91 22.39
CA ALA A 91 7.11 16.86 21.54
C ALA A 91 6.82 16.25 20.16
N ALA A 92 5.90 16.83 19.39
CA ALA A 92 5.70 16.47 18.00
C ALA A 92 6.83 17.08 17.13
N ILE A 93 7.96 16.37 16.99
CA ILE A 93 9.17 16.87 16.32
C ILE A 93 9.15 16.51 14.84
N GLU A 94 9.10 15.21 14.54
CA GLU A 94 8.98 14.75 13.17
C GLU A 94 7.52 14.85 12.77
N LEU A 95 7.21 15.65 11.75
CA LEU A 95 5.85 15.87 11.25
C LEU A 95 5.64 15.32 9.84
N GLY A 96 6.69 14.75 9.23
CA GLY A 96 6.62 14.18 7.89
C GLY A 96 5.71 12.95 7.77
N ASN A 97 5.53 12.56 6.51
CA ASN A 97 4.87 11.32 6.08
C ASN A 97 5.76 10.07 6.23
N GLU A 98 6.99 10.24 6.73
CA GLU A 98 7.94 9.19 7.07
C GLU A 98 8.41 9.45 8.51
N TYR A 99 8.66 8.39 9.28
CA TYR A 99 9.25 8.51 10.62
C TYR A 99 10.57 7.73 10.66
N GLY A 100 11.62 8.38 11.15
CA GLY A 100 13.00 7.95 10.92
C GLY A 100 13.43 8.13 9.45
N GLY A 101 14.69 7.86 9.17
CA GLY A 101 15.28 8.05 7.84
C GLY A 101 15.41 6.77 7.01
N ARG A 102 15.92 6.96 5.79
CA ARG A 102 15.91 5.95 4.72
C ARG A 102 17.09 4.99 4.75
N THR A 103 18.17 5.39 5.39
CA THR A 103 19.33 4.53 5.64
C THR A 103 19.20 3.92 7.03
N ARG A 104 19.87 2.79 7.28
CA ARG A 104 19.89 2.17 8.60
C ARG A 104 20.45 3.09 9.69
N GLN A 105 21.33 4.03 9.32
CA GLN A 105 21.90 5.03 10.24
C GLN A 105 20.87 6.10 10.62
N ASP A 106 19.97 6.44 9.71
CA ASP A 106 18.94 7.47 9.93
C ASP A 106 17.62 6.87 10.44
N ALA A 107 17.42 5.55 10.34
CA ALA A 107 16.20 4.82 10.72
C ALA A 107 15.88 4.82 12.23
N SER A 108 16.77 5.40 13.03
CA SER A 108 16.71 5.37 14.49
C SER A 108 15.64 6.30 15.06
N ARG A 109 15.35 6.06 16.33
CA ARG A 109 14.65 6.93 17.27
C ARG A 109 14.91 8.42 16.99
N VAL A 110 13.85 9.23 17.01
CA VAL A 110 13.97 10.69 17.06
C VAL A 110 13.96 11.11 18.53
N GLU A 111 15.09 11.60 19.04
CA GLU A 111 15.19 11.97 20.44
C GLU A 111 14.23 13.11 20.80
N GLY A 112 13.47 12.93 21.88
CA GLY A 112 12.52 13.92 22.38
C GLY A 112 11.17 13.94 21.63
N ASP A 113 10.93 13.02 20.69
CA ASP A 113 9.66 12.95 19.96
C ASP A 113 8.60 12.12 20.71
N GLU A 114 7.32 12.51 20.64
CA GLU A 114 6.20 11.83 21.31
C GLU A 114 6.01 10.36 20.88
N THR A 115 6.51 10.00 19.69
CA THR A 115 6.50 8.61 19.21
C THR A 115 7.36 7.69 20.06
N GLU A 116 8.40 8.19 20.72
CA GLU A 116 9.25 7.38 21.59
C GLU A 116 8.59 7.07 22.94
N ASP A 117 7.67 7.92 23.40
CA ASP A 117 6.83 7.60 24.55
C ASP A 117 5.88 6.45 24.24
N LEU A 118 5.36 6.38 23.01
CA LEU A 118 4.58 5.24 22.53
C LEU A 118 5.42 3.95 22.51
N TYR A 119 6.67 4.05 22.04
CA TYR A 119 7.61 2.92 22.06
C TYR A 119 7.82 2.40 23.48
N ASP A 120 8.11 3.28 24.43
CA ASP A 120 8.35 2.89 25.81
C ASP A 120 7.10 2.29 26.47
N LEU A 121 5.91 2.84 26.20
CA LEU A 121 4.63 2.32 26.67
C LEU A 121 4.41 0.89 26.17
N LEU A 122 4.55 0.65 24.87
CA LEU A 122 4.32 -0.68 24.28
C LEU A 122 5.42 -1.68 24.63
N SER A 123 6.66 -1.21 24.82
CA SER A 123 7.76 -2.00 25.37
C SER A 123 7.42 -2.50 26.78
N ASN A 124 6.84 -1.63 27.63
CA ASN A 124 6.38 -2.00 28.97
C ASN A 124 5.25 -3.05 28.91
N VAL A 125 4.26 -2.86 28.03
CA VAL A 125 3.19 -3.85 27.81
C VAL A 125 3.79 -5.19 27.40
N LYS A 126 4.69 -5.22 26.41
CA LYS A 126 5.32 -6.44 25.92
C LYS A 126 6.18 -7.14 26.98
N ALA A 127 6.80 -6.39 27.89
CA ALA A 127 7.54 -6.96 29.02
C ALA A 127 6.62 -7.73 29.99
N HIS A 128 5.37 -7.26 30.17
CA HIS A 128 4.37 -7.93 31.03
C HIS A 128 3.53 -8.98 30.29
N HIS A 129 3.38 -8.82 28.97
CA HIS A 129 2.63 -9.70 28.08
C HIS A 129 3.52 -10.12 26.88
N PRO A 130 4.49 -11.03 27.09
CA PRO A 130 5.48 -11.38 26.08
C PRO A 130 4.90 -12.14 24.87
N ASP A 131 3.68 -12.65 25.00
CA ASP A 131 2.89 -13.32 23.97
C ASP A 131 2.03 -12.35 23.13
N VAL A 132 2.10 -11.03 23.38
CA VAL A 132 1.48 -10.02 22.51
C VAL A 132 2.21 -9.94 21.18
N GLU A 133 1.43 -10.11 20.12
CA GLU A 133 1.87 -10.07 18.73
C GLU A 133 1.29 -8.88 17.96
N GLY A 134 0.17 -8.32 18.42
CA GLY A 134 -0.55 -7.23 17.73
C GLY A 134 -0.77 -5.96 18.54
N VAL A 135 -0.99 -4.84 17.85
CA VAL A 135 -1.43 -3.55 18.44
C VAL A 135 -2.62 -3.01 17.65
N ALA A 136 -3.74 -2.79 18.32
CA ALA A 136 -4.97 -2.29 17.69
C ALA A 136 -5.12 -0.78 17.81
N ILE A 137 -5.55 -0.12 16.72
CA ILE A 137 -5.52 1.35 16.58
C ILE A 137 -6.72 1.82 15.77
N GLY A 138 -7.39 2.85 16.28
CA GLY A 138 -8.58 3.44 15.66
C GLY A 138 -8.31 4.50 14.59
N ALA A 139 -7.18 4.48 13.87
CA ALA A 139 -6.92 5.50 12.85
C ALA A 139 -7.72 5.22 11.57
N ILE A 140 -8.45 6.22 11.05
CA ILE A 140 -9.24 6.07 9.81
C ILE A 140 -8.47 6.64 8.60
N LEU A 141 -8.05 7.91 8.63
CA LEU A 141 -7.37 8.57 7.50
C LEU A 141 -6.01 9.20 7.84
N SER A 142 -5.68 9.36 9.12
CA SER A 142 -4.42 9.98 9.54
C SER A 142 -3.17 9.15 9.20
N ASN A 143 -2.45 9.54 8.13
CA ASN A 143 -1.15 8.96 7.78
C ASN A 143 -0.10 9.23 8.87
N TYR A 144 -0.21 10.38 9.55
CA TYR A 144 0.68 10.77 10.64
C TYR A 144 0.69 9.71 11.75
N GLN A 145 -0.50 9.33 12.22
CA GLN A 145 -0.66 8.34 13.30
C GLN A 145 -0.20 6.96 12.85
N ARG A 146 -0.57 6.55 11.63
CA ARG A 146 -0.22 5.24 11.08
C ARG A 146 1.29 5.04 10.99
N VAL A 147 2.03 5.97 10.38
CA VAL A 147 3.47 5.80 10.12
C VAL A 147 4.29 5.71 11.40
N ARG A 148 3.96 6.54 12.41
CA ARG A 148 4.63 6.52 13.73
C ARG A 148 4.38 5.23 14.47
N MET A 149 3.14 4.77 14.46
CA MET A 149 2.85 3.46 15.02
C MET A 149 3.59 2.35 14.29
N GLU A 150 3.49 2.27 12.96
CA GLU A 150 4.10 1.19 12.19
C GLU A 150 5.62 1.12 12.46
N HIS A 151 6.27 2.28 12.66
CA HIS A 151 7.65 2.35 13.11
C HIS A 151 7.88 1.72 14.48
N VAL A 152 7.06 2.07 15.48
CA VAL A 152 7.13 1.49 16.84
C VAL A 152 6.88 -0.01 16.80
N CYS A 153 5.82 -0.45 16.13
CA CYS A 153 5.46 -1.86 15.94
C CYS A 153 6.62 -2.65 15.31
N ARG A 154 7.22 -2.12 14.24
CA ARG A 154 8.37 -2.76 13.58
C ARG A 154 9.54 -2.96 14.54
N ARG A 155 9.89 -1.95 15.35
CA ARG A 155 10.99 -2.04 16.33
C ARG A 155 10.71 -3.05 17.44
N LEU A 156 9.44 -3.20 17.82
CA LEU A 156 9.02 -4.13 18.87
C LEU A 156 8.67 -5.53 18.32
N GLY A 157 8.66 -5.74 17.01
CA GLY A 157 8.19 -6.98 16.39
C GLY A 157 6.71 -7.23 16.70
N LEU A 158 5.87 -6.23 16.49
CA LEU A 158 4.41 -6.26 16.66
C LEU A 158 3.72 -5.96 15.32
N THR A 159 2.52 -6.50 15.12
CA THR A 159 1.69 -6.28 13.94
C THR A 159 0.62 -5.22 14.23
N PRO A 160 0.59 -4.11 13.49
CA PRO A 160 -0.51 -3.13 13.60
C PRO A 160 -1.83 -3.72 13.08
N LEU A 161 -2.92 -3.52 13.81
CA LEU A 161 -4.29 -3.92 13.46
C LEU A 161 -5.15 -2.67 13.27
N CYS A 162 -5.34 -2.28 12.01
CA CYS A 162 -5.90 -0.99 11.57
C CYS A 162 -7.14 -1.21 10.67
N TYR A 163 -8.17 -1.88 11.18
CA TYR A 163 -9.33 -2.31 10.38
C TYR A 163 -10.22 -1.15 9.91
N LEU A 164 -10.08 0.05 10.48
CA LEU A 164 -10.81 1.24 10.06
C LEU A 164 -10.09 2.06 8.98
N TRP A 165 -8.83 1.73 8.69
CA TRP A 165 -7.98 2.51 7.79
C TRP A 165 -8.56 2.58 6.37
N GLN A 166 -8.62 3.80 5.81
CA GLN A 166 -9.10 4.12 4.46
C GLN A 166 -10.56 3.68 4.18
N ARG A 167 -11.37 3.49 5.23
CA ARG A 167 -12.82 3.25 5.11
C ARG A 167 -13.57 4.56 4.89
N ASP A 168 -14.73 4.48 4.23
CA ASP A 168 -15.63 5.63 4.08
C ASP A 168 -16.20 6.05 5.44
N GLN A 169 -16.18 7.36 5.72
CA GLN A 169 -16.58 7.88 7.03
C GLN A 169 -18.10 7.84 7.26
N ARG A 170 -18.92 7.93 6.22
CA ARG A 170 -20.39 7.86 6.36
C ARG A 170 -20.82 6.42 6.60
N GLU A 171 -20.23 5.47 5.88
CA GLU A 171 -20.40 4.04 6.11
C GLU A 171 -19.98 3.69 7.55
N LEU A 172 -18.76 4.04 7.95
CA LEU A 172 -18.25 3.76 9.30
C LEU A 172 -19.15 4.30 10.41
N LEU A 173 -19.59 5.55 10.31
CA LEU A 173 -20.48 6.12 11.33
C LEU A 173 -21.79 5.33 11.44
N SER A 174 -22.34 4.89 10.31
CA SER A 174 -23.58 4.11 10.26
C SER A 174 -23.37 2.71 10.82
N GLU A 175 -22.28 2.05 10.43
CA GLU A 175 -21.89 0.72 10.94
C GLU A 175 -21.63 0.73 12.45
N MET A 176 -20.99 1.78 12.99
CA MET A 176 -20.80 1.93 14.44
C MET A 176 -22.15 1.99 15.17
N ILE A 177 -23.11 2.77 14.67
CA ILE A 177 -24.46 2.89 15.25
C ILE A 177 -25.18 1.53 15.20
N GLU A 178 -25.14 0.85 14.05
CA GLU A 178 -25.77 -0.45 13.84
C GLU A 178 -25.13 -1.56 14.70
N ALA A 179 -23.81 -1.50 14.91
CA ALA A 179 -23.08 -2.41 15.78
C ALA A 179 -23.35 -2.20 17.28
N GLY A 180 -24.16 -1.19 17.65
CA GLY A 180 -24.47 -0.88 19.04
C GLY A 180 -23.33 -0.18 19.79
N MET A 181 -22.53 0.62 19.07
CA MET A 181 -21.58 1.54 19.70
C MET A 181 -22.34 2.72 20.30
N GLU A 182 -22.52 2.72 21.63
CA GLU A 182 -23.09 3.85 22.35
C GLU A 182 -22.00 4.87 22.68
N CYS A 183 -21.69 5.72 21.71
CA CYS A 183 -20.70 6.79 21.87
C CYS A 183 -21.40 8.15 21.94
N ILE A 184 -20.97 9.00 22.88
CA ILE A 184 -21.44 10.38 23.01
C ILE A 184 -20.36 11.39 22.62
N LEU A 185 -20.77 12.54 22.08
CA LEU A 185 -19.85 13.66 21.83
C LEU A 185 -19.41 14.29 23.17
N ILE A 186 -18.10 14.36 23.39
CA ILE A 186 -17.50 14.95 24.60
C ILE A 186 -16.69 16.21 24.31
N LYS A 187 -16.35 16.48 23.05
CA LYS A 187 -15.72 17.73 22.60
C LYS A 187 -16.36 18.16 21.29
N VAL A 188 -16.49 19.47 21.10
CA VAL A 188 -16.82 20.08 19.81
C VAL A 188 -15.85 21.21 19.54
N ALA A 189 -15.35 21.28 18.31
CA ALA A 189 -14.45 22.32 17.80
C ALA A 189 -14.66 22.63 16.30
N GLY A 190 -15.61 21.95 15.64
CA GLY A 190 -15.92 22.15 14.22
C GLY A 190 -16.99 23.20 13.94
N ILE A 191 -16.95 23.79 12.74
CA ILE A 191 -17.96 24.75 12.29
C ILE A 191 -19.36 24.14 12.33
N GLY A 192 -20.33 24.89 12.87
CA GLY A 192 -21.71 24.44 13.02
C GLY A 192 -21.96 23.49 14.20
N LEU A 193 -20.92 23.00 14.88
CA LEU A 193 -21.05 22.29 16.15
C LEU A 193 -21.07 23.28 17.32
N THR A 194 -21.94 23.05 18.32
CA THR A 194 -22.07 23.92 19.48
C THR A 194 -22.28 23.08 20.75
N THR A 195 -22.28 23.73 21.92
CA THR A 195 -22.49 23.08 23.23
C THR A 195 -23.76 22.23 23.32
N LYS A 196 -24.79 22.51 22.50
CA LYS A 196 -26.03 21.72 22.45
C LYS A 196 -25.85 20.31 21.87
N HIS A 197 -24.70 20.02 21.27
CA HIS A 197 -24.37 18.71 20.71
C HIS A 197 -23.60 17.84 21.69
N LEU A 198 -22.99 18.43 22.72
CA LEU A 198 -22.29 17.68 23.76
C LEU A 198 -23.27 16.74 24.48
N GLY A 199 -22.83 15.52 24.73
CA GLY A 199 -23.60 14.46 25.40
C GLY A 199 -24.57 13.70 24.47
N LYS A 200 -24.76 14.16 23.23
CA LYS A 200 -25.58 13.44 22.25
C LYS A 200 -24.85 12.23 21.70
N THR A 201 -25.61 11.19 21.43
CA THR A 201 -25.12 9.96 20.81
C THR A 201 -24.77 10.15 19.34
N LEU A 202 -23.96 9.25 18.77
CA LEU A 202 -23.69 9.22 17.33
C LEU A 202 -24.97 9.11 16.50
N ALA A 203 -25.95 8.32 16.94
CA ALA A 203 -27.24 8.16 16.26
C ALA A 203 -28.03 9.49 16.19
N GLU A 204 -28.07 10.24 17.29
CA GLU A 204 -28.70 11.56 17.32
C GLU A 204 -27.94 12.58 16.47
N MET A 205 -26.61 12.44 16.37
CA MET A 205 -25.74 13.37 15.66
C MET A 205 -25.60 13.10 14.17
N GLN A 206 -25.81 11.86 13.69
CA GLN A 206 -25.59 11.48 12.30
C GLN A 206 -26.23 12.43 11.27
N PRO A 207 -27.52 12.82 11.37
CA PRO A 207 -28.12 13.76 10.41
C PRO A 207 -27.44 15.13 10.41
N THR A 208 -26.96 15.58 11.57
CA THR A 208 -26.26 16.86 11.71
C THR A 208 -24.86 16.77 11.10
N LEU A 209 -24.12 15.68 11.38
CA LEU A 209 -22.76 15.48 10.86
C LEU A 209 -22.76 15.36 9.33
N TRP A 210 -23.71 14.64 8.74
CA TRP A 210 -23.85 14.57 7.27
C TRP A 210 -24.15 15.93 6.66
N LYS A 211 -25.09 16.68 7.25
CA LYS A 211 -25.39 18.03 6.79
C LYS A 211 -24.17 18.96 6.85
N LEU A 212 -23.39 18.89 7.93
CA LEU A 212 -22.18 19.71 8.07
C LEU A 212 -21.08 19.27 7.10
N ASN A 213 -20.98 17.97 6.80
CA ASN A 213 -20.09 17.46 5.76
C ASN A 213 -20.49 18.00 4.38
N ASP A 214 -21.78 17.95 4.01
CA ASP A 214 -22.27 18.48 2.73
C ASP A 214 -22.06 19.99 2.59
N GLN A 215 -22.20 20.76 3.70
CA GLN A 215 -22.15 22.22 3.68
C GLN A 215 -20.73 22.78 3.81
N PHE A 216 -19.88 22.14 4.61
CA PHE A 216 -18.60 22.70 5.05
C PHE A 216 -17.43 21.73 4.91
N GLY A 217 -17.65 20.52 4.40
CA GLY A 217 -16.61 19.50 4.27
C GLY A 217 -16.15 18.90 5.61
N LEU A 218 -16.92 19.08 6.70
CA LEU A 218 -16.63 18.51 8.03
C LEU A 218 -16.38 17.00 7.93
N HIS A 219 -15.34 16.48 8.58
CA HIS A 219 -15.11 15.04 8.63
C HIS A 219 -16.19 14.36 9.48
N VAL A 220 -16.97 13.48 8.85
CA VAL A 220 -18.11 12.80 9.47
C VAL A 220 -17.70 12.00 10.70
N CYS A 221 -16.52 11.38 10.68
CA CYS A 221 -15.92 10.69 11.81
C CYS A 221 -15.02 11.59 12.69
N GLY A 222 -14.98 12.91 12.48
CA GLY A 222 -14.23 13.84 13.35
C GLY A 222 -12.70 13.74 13.24
N GLU A 223 -12.17 13.22 12.12
CA GLU A 223 -10.73 13.04 11.88
C GLU A 223 -9.94 14.36 11.92
N GLY A 224 -10.58 15.50 11.65
CA GLY A 224 -9.98 16.82 11.71
C GLY A 224 -9.99 17.43 13.11
N GLY A 225 -10.39 16.67 14.14
CA GLY A 225 -10.56 17.15 15.51
C GLY A 225 -11.84 17.97 15.70
N GLU A 226 -12.78 17.92 14.76
CA GLU A 226 -14.03 18.69 14.82
C GLU A 226 -14.89 18.31 16.02
N TYR A 227 -14.79 17.06 16.47
CA TYR A 227 -15.39 16.58 17.70
C TYR A 227 -14.63 15.36 18.23
N GLU A 228 -14.74 15.11 19.53
CA GLU A 228 -14.22 13.90 20.17
C GLU A 228 -15.37 13.17 20.86
N THR A 229 -15.18 11.87 21.13
CA THR A 229 -16.23 11.02 21.70
C THR A 229 -15.74 10.23 22.91
N LEU A 230 -16.70 9.76 23.70
CA LEU A 230 -16.50 8.72 24.70
C LEU A 230 -17.47 7.57 24.42
N THR A 231 -16.95 6.35 24.39
CA THR A 231 -17.75 5.13 24.27
C THR A 231 -18.28 4.74 25.65
N LEU A 232 -19.59 4.88 25.87
CA LEU A 232 -20.24 4.47 27.11
C LEU A 232 -20.55 2.97 27.12
N ASP A 233 -20.84 2.42 25.94
CA ASP A 233 -21.06 1.00 25.76
C ASP A 233 -20.69 0.52 24.36
N CYS A 234 -20.24 -0.73 24.26
CA CYS A 234 -20.07 -1.45 23.01
C CYS A 234 -20.21 -2.96 23.21
N PRO A 235 -20.29 -3.76 22.13
CA PRO A 235 -20.41 -5.23 22.23
C PRO A 235 -19.31 -5.93 23.03
N LEU A 236 -18.10 -5.34 23.10
CA LEU A 236 -16.99 -5.94 23.85
C LEU A 236 -17.04 -5.66 25.35
N PHE A 237 -17.72 -4.59 25.78
CA PHE A 237 -17.76 -4.22 27.19
C PHE A 237 -18.53 -5.26 28.01
N LYS A 238 -18.00 -5.65 29.17
CA LYS A 238 -18.65 -6.49 30.17
C LYS A 238 -19.63 -5.69 31.04
N LYS A 239 -19.36 -4.40 31.24
CA LYS A 239 -20.20 -3.45 31.98
C LYS A 239 -20.38 -2.16 31.17
N ARG A 240 -21.49 -1.47 31.37
CA ARG A 240 -21.73 -0.16 30.74
C ARG A 240 -21.21 0.96 31.63
N ILE A 241 -20.68 2.02 31.03
CA ILE A 241 -20.35 3.26 31.73
C ILE A 241 -21.61 4.12 31.83
N HIS A 242 -22.00 4.47 33.04
CA HIS A 242 -23.12 5.37 33.31
C HIS A 242 -22.58 6.70 33.84
N ALA A 243 -22.66 7.75 33.03
CA ALA A 243 -22.30 9.10 33.43
C ALA A 243 -23.43 9.71 34.29
N GLN A 244 -23.12 10.00 35.56
CA GLN A 244 -24.11 10.50 36.52
C GLN A 244 -24.17 12.04 36.52
N GLU A 245 -23.00 12.68 36.61
CA GLU A 245 -22.90 14.14 36.61
C GLU A 245 -21.81 14.60 35.64
N THR A 246 -22.19 15.50 34.73
CA THR A 246 -21.30 16.11 33.74
C THR A 246 -21.39 17.62 33.79
N GLU A 247 -20.28 18.30 33.52
CA GLU A 247 -20.18 19.75 33.44
C GLU A 247 -19.67 20.15 32.05
N THR A 248 -20.32 21.13 31.42
CA THR A 248 -19.87 21.68 30.14
C THR A 248 -18.88 22.81 30.39
N ILE A 249 -17.68 22.67 29.85
CA ILE A 249 -16.62 23.68 29.90
C ILE A 249 -16.48 24.30 28.51
N ILE A 250 -16.54 25.63 28.44
CA ILE A 250 -16.32 26.40 27.21
C ILE A 250 -14.88 26.90 27.25
N HIS A 251 -14.04 26.41 26.34
CA HIS A 251 -12.64 26.79 26.25
C HIS A 251 -12.50 28.11 25.46
N SER A 252 -13.18 28.21 24.32
CA SER A 252 -13.24 29.43 23.53
C SER A 252 -14.58 29.53 22.81
N ASP A 253 -15.07 30.76 22.69
CA ASP A 253 -16.28 31.05 21.93
C ASP A 253 -16.02 32.28 21.07
N SER A 254 -15.77 32.05 19.79
CA SER A 254 -15.37 33.08 18.83
C SER A 254 -16.37 33.16 17.67
N SER A 255 -16.30 34.23 16.89
CA SER A 255 -17.10 34.37 15.66
C SER A 255 -16.84 33.27 14.62
N PHE A 256 -15.75 32.51 14.76
CA PHE A 256 -15.34 31.45 13.84
C PHE A 256 -15.74 30.04 14.31
N GLY A 257 -16.16 29.87 15.57
CA GLY A 257 -16.56 28.58 16.14
C GLY A 257 -16.47 28.53 17.66
N THR A 258 -17.24 27.62 18.26
CA THR A 258 -17.24 27.33 19.70
C THR A 258 -16.39 26.08 19.96
N VAL A 259 -15.41 26.18 20.86
CA VAL A 259 -14.66 25.04 21.39
C VAL A 259 -15.15 24.76 22.81
N ALA A 260 -15.79 23.61 23.01
CA ALA A 260 -16.34 23.20 24.29
C ALA A 260 -16.22 21.70 24.51
N PHE A 261 -16.14 21.27 25.77
CA PHE A 261 -16.05 19.87 26.15
C PHE A 261 -16.80 19.52 27.43
N LEU A 262 -17.07 18.22 27.61
CA LEU A 262 -17.69 17.66 28.80
C LEU A 262 -16.64 17.17 29.79
N LYS A 263 -16.75 17.64 31.03
CA LYS A 263 -16.02 17.11 32.17
C LYS A 263 -16.93 16.21 32.99
N PHE A 264 -16.51 14.97 33.23
CA PHE A 264 -17.23 14.02 34.05
C PHE A 264 -16.88 14.25 35.52
N LYS A 265 -17.87 14.56 36.36
CA LYS A 265 -17.68 14.70 37.81
C LYS A 265 -17.85 13.37 38.52
N SER A 266 -18.81 12.56 38.06
CA SER A 266 -18.99 11.18 38.50
C SER A 266 -19.51 10.30 37.37
N ALA A 267 -18.94 9.10 37.28
CA ALA A 267 -19.37 8.04 36.39
C ALA A 267 -19.11 6.70 37.07
N GLU A 268 -19.94 5.70 36.79
CA GLU A 268 -19.84 4.38 37.40
C GLU A 268 -20.04 3.26 36.37
N LEU A 269 -19.59 2.06 36.70
CA LEU A 269 -19.86 0.86 35.89
C LEU A 269 -21.13 0.18 36.38
N VAL A 270 -22.09 0.03 35.48
CA VAL A 270 -23.35 -0.68 35.72
C VAL A 270 -23.38 -1.99 34.97
N ASP A 271 -24.03 -3.00 35.57
CA ASP A 271 -24.20 -4.29 34.92
C ASP A 271 -25.09 -4.15 33.70
N LYS A 272 -24.74 -4.89 32.64
CA LYS A 272 -25.57 -4.98 31.44
C LYS A 272 -26.74 -5.93 31.71
N PRO A 273 -27.93 -5.67 31.13
CA PRO A 273 -28.94 -6.71 31.05
C PRO A 273 -28.33 -7.94 30.36
N SER A 274 -28.61 -9.15 30.89
CA SER A 274 -28.10 -10.39 30.31
C SER A 274 -28.44 -10.41 28.82
N VAL A 275 -27.42 -10.44 27.97
CA VAL A 275 -27.59 -10.35 26.51
C VAL A 275 -28.44 -11.53 26.04
N ALA A 276 -29.74 -11.31 25.83
CA ALA A 276 -30.49 -12.15 24.92
C ALA A 276 -29.80 -11.98 23.56
N GLU A 277 -29.34 -13.09 22.98
CA GLU A 277 -28.60 -13.19 21.72
C GLU A 277 -29.22 -12.33 20.61
N VAL A 278 -28.82 -11.07 20.52
CA VAL A 278 -29.02 -10.24 19.33
C VAL A 278 -27.67 -9.65 18.99
N SER A 279 -26.70 -10.52 18.71
CA SER A 279 -25.52 -10.12 17.96
C SER A 279 -25.96 -9.97 16.52
N GLN A 280 -26.39 -8.77 16.11
CA GLN A 280 -26.38 -8.48 14.68
C GLN A 280 -24.94 -8.71 14.20
N PRO A 281 -24.75 -9.43 13.09
CA PRO A 281 -23.42 -9.69 12.59
C PRO A 281 -22.73 -8.36 12.29
N LEU A 282 -21.51 -8.18 12.81
CA LEU A 282 -20.70 -7.00 12.55
C LEU A 282 -20.59 -6.80 11.03
N VAL A 283 -20.92 -5.60 10.57
CA VAL A 283 -20.80 -5.26 9.15
C VAL A 283 -19.31 -5.14 8.83
N VAL A 284 -18.88 -5.87 7.80
CA VAL A 284 -17.54 -5.77 7.23
C VAL A 284 -17.69 -5.38 5.76
N PRO A 285 -16.79 -4.54 5.23
CA PRO A 285 -16.88 -4.10 3.85
C PRO A 285 -16.71 -5.29 2.91
N PRO A 286 -17.38 -5.30 1.75
CA PRO A 286 -17.20 -6.36 0.77
C PRO A 286 -15.74 -6.40 0.30
N LEU A 287 -15.23 -7.61 0.10
CA LEU A 287 -13.85 -7.83 -0.32
C LEU A 287 -13.58 -7.26 -1.73
N LEU A 288 -14.54 -7.39 -2.63
CA LEU A 288 -14.52 -6.79 -3.97
C LEU A 288 -15.52 -5.63 -4.05
N ASP A 289 -15.05 -4.48 -4.52
CA ASP A 289 -15.91 -3.39 -4.96
C ASP A 289 -16.64 -3.75 -6.28
N ASP A 290 -17.55 -2.90 -6.72
CA ASP A 290 -18.37 -3.16 -7.91
C ASP A 290 -17.51 -3.44 -9.15
N VAL A 291 -16.45 -2.66 -9.36
CA VAL A 291 -15.50 -2.87 -10.45
C VAL A 291 -14.78 -4.21 -10.29
N GLY A 292 -14.35 -4.57 -9.09
CA GLY A 292 -13.73 -5.85 -8.79
C GLY A 292 -14.66 -7.04 -9.08
N GLN A 293 -15.96 -6.90 -8.80
CA GLN A 293 -16.96 -7.91 -9.15
C GLN A 293 -17.11 -8.05 -10.67
N GLU A 294 -17.14 -6.95 -11.41
CA GLU A 294 -17.17 -6.96 -12.88
C GLU A 294 -15.90 -7.59 -13.48
N VAL A 295 -14.72 -7.26 -12.93
CA VAL A 295 -13.44 -7.84 -13.32
C VAL A 295 -13.43 -9.35 -13.08
N ARG A 296 -13.88 -9.80 -11.90
CA ARG A 296 -13.99 -11.24 -11.58
C ARG A 296 -14.89 -11.94 -12.59
N ALA A 297 -16.08 -11.38 -12.85
CA ALA A 297 -17.02 -11.95 -13.82
C ALA A 297 -16.45 -12.01 -15.24
N ALA A 298 -15.72 -10.98 -15.68
CA ALA A 298 -15.08 -10.94 -16.99
C ALA A 298 -13.92 -11.94 -17.13
N THR A 299 -13.18 -12.16 -16.03
CA THR A 299 -12.05 -13.10 -15.99
C THR A 299 -12.53 -14.56 -15.91
N ASP A 300 -13.66 -14.85 -15.28
CA ASP A 300 -14.21 -16.21 -15.15
C ASP A 300 -14.85 -16.76 -16.45
N ALA A 301 -14.94 -15.95 -17.50
CA ALA A 301 -15.52 -16.37 -18.78
C ALA A 301 -14.74 -17.54 -19.40
N ARG A 302 -15.38 -18.71 -19.55
CA ARG A 302 -14.73 -19.93 -20.09
C ARG A 302 -14.10 -19.69 -21.48
N ILE A 303 -12.81 -19.95 -21.59
CA ILE A 303 -12.10 -20.15 -22.87
C ILE A 303 -11.53 -21.58 -22.86
N PRO A 304 -11.52 -22.31 -24.00
CA PRO A 304 -10.91 -23.64 -24.07
C PRO A 304 -9.43 -23.60 -23.70
N PRO A 305 -8.89 -24.67 -23.08
CA PRO A 305 -7.49 -24.70 -22.69
C PRO A 305 -6.57 -24.55 -23.91
N GLY A 306 -5.67 -23.56 -23.84
CA GLY A 306 -4.57 -23.39 -24.76
C GLY A 306 -3.48 -24.44 -24.55
N ALA A 307 -2.65 -24.64 -25.58
CA ALA A 307 -1.62 -25.69 -25.60
C ALA A 307 -0.60 -25.56 -24.45
N SER A 308 -0.21 -26.71 -23.90
CA SER A 308 0.85 -26.84 -22.90
C SER A 308 2.20 -26.37 -23.47
N ILE A 309 2.86 -25.46 -22.74
CA ILE A 309 4.20 -24.96 -23.06
C ILE A 309 5.22 -25.75 -22.25
N SER A 310 6.16 -26.41 -22.94
CA SER A 310 7.27 -27.11 -22.30
C SER A 310 8.46 -26.17 -22.09
N PRO A 311 9.19 -26.27 -20.97
CA PRO A 311 10.40 -25.48 -20.76
C PRO A 311 11.51 -25.92 -21.74
N ALA A 312 12.14 -24.94 -22.38
CA ALA A 312 13.28 -25.13 -23.26
C ALA A 312 14.57 -24.67 -22.56
N PRO A 313 15.74 -25.25 -22.93
CA PRO A 313 17.01 -24.93 -22.29
C PRO A 313 17.45 -23.49 -22.53
N HIS A 314 18.05 -22.89 -21.49
CA HIS A 314 18.50 -21.50 -21.46
C HIS A 314 19.87 -21.30 -22.11
N VAL A 315 20.08 -20.13 -22.72
CA VAL A 315 21.42 -19.65 -23.09
C VAL A 315 21.53 -18.14 -22.79
N THR A 316 22.67 -17.75 -22.23
CA THR A 316 22.95 -16.42 -21.67
C THR A 316 23.47 -15.44 -22.73
N PRO A 317 22.89 -14.23 -22.85
CA PRO A 317 23.60 -13.07 -23.39
C PRO A 317 24.51 -12.50 -22.30
N THR A 318 25.81 -12.41 -22.54
CA THR A 318 26.74 -11.65 -21.70
C THR A 318 26.45 -10.15 -21.84
N SER A 319 25.55 -9.62 -21.03
CA SER A 319 25.31 -8.18 -20.94
C SER A 319 25.84 -7.66 -19.61
N VAL A 320 26.57 -6.55 -19.66
CA VAL A 320 27.18 -5.89 -18.50
C VAL A 320 26.13 -5.01 -17.82
N VAL A 321 26.31 -4.71 -16.54
CA VAL A 321 25.54 -3.66 -15.86
C VAL A 321 25.60 -2.38 -16.68
N SER A 322 24.45 -1.77 -16.92
CA SER A 322 24.35 -0.52 -17.67
C SER A 322 23.61 0.52 -16.84
N SER A 323 24.00 1.78 -17.00
CA SER A 323 23.28 2.90 -16.42
C SER A 323 23.13 4.04 -17.41
N VAL A 324 22.04 4.80 -17.26
CA VAL A 324 21.82 6.04 -18.00
C VAL A 324 21.32 7.12 -17.05
N GLN A 325 21.63 8.36 -17.39
CA GLN A 325 21.04 9.53 -16.76
C GLN A 325 20.27 10.32 -17.82
N SER A 326 19.02 10.65 -17.52
CA SER A 326 18.12 11.47 -18.31
C SER A 326 17.55 12.57 -17.44
N GLY A 327 18.13 13.77 -17.52
CA GLY A 327 17.81 14.85 -16.59
C GLY A 327 18.11 14.44 -15.14
N GLN A 328 17.09 14.51 -14.29
CA GLN A 328 17.14 14.10 -12.88
C GLN A 328 16.94 12.59 -12.68
N TRP A 329 16.63 11.84 -13.73
CA TRP A 329 16.35 10.41 -13.65
C TRP A 329 17.58 9.58 -13.95
N ILE A 330 17.84 8.57 -13.13
CA ILE A 330 18.91 7.60 -13.33
C ILE A 330 18.27 6.22 -13.36
N SER A 331 18.71 5.39 -14.30
CA SER A 331 18.32 3.98 -14.37
C SER A 331 19.56 3.12 -14.36
N VAL A 332 19.53 2.05 -13.57
CA VAL A 332 20.56 1.02 -13.52
C VAL A 332 19.89 -0.29 -13.88
N ALA A 333 20.43 -0.98 -14.88
CA ALA A 333 19.86 -2.19 -15.43
C ALA A 333 20.84 -3.36 -15.35
N ASN A 334 20.26 -4.56 -15.18
CA ASN A 334 20.97 -5.83 -15.34
C ASN A 334 22.12 -6.03 -14.33
N VAL A 335 21.91 -5.63 -13.07
CA VAL A 335 22.85 -5.83 -11.97
C VAL A 335 22.82 -7.28 -11.52
N GLN A 336 23.90 -8.00 -11.77
CA GLN A 336 24.08 -9.41 -11.45
C GLN A 336 25.57 -9.71 -11.32
N ILE A 337 25.91 -10.91 -10.84
CA ILE A 337 27.31 -11.32 -10.80
C ILE A 337 27.89 -11.42 -12.22
N SER A 338 29.07 -10.82 -12.42
CA SER A 338 29.74 -10.75 -13.74
C SER A 338 30.89 -11.73 -13.89
N GLN A 339 31.35 -12.34 -12.79
CA GLN A 339 32.45 -13.28 -12.76
C GLN A 339 31.94 -14.65 -12.27
N ILE A 340 32.16 -15.67 -13.10
CA ILE A 340 31.95 -17.07 -12.71
C ILE A 340 33.12 -17.42 -11.79
N ALA A 341 32.91 -17.42 -10.48
CA ALA A 341 33.83 -18.08 -9.56
C ALA A 341 33.86 -19.59 -9.87
N GLU A 342 35.02 -20.24 -9.67
CA GLU A 342 35.16 -21.70 -9.90
C GLU A 342 34.16 -22.51 -9.05
N GLU A 343 33.73 -21.96 -7.90
CA GLU A 343 32.65 -22.47 -7.07
C GLU A 343 31.50 -21.45 -6.96
N PRO A 344 30.22 -21.90 -6.98
CA PRO A 344 29.08 -21.01 -6.83
C PRO A 344 29.05 -20.41 -5.41
N LEU A 345 28.98 -19.08 -5.33
CA LEU A 345 28.85 -18.37 -4.05
C LEU A 345 27.58 -18.81 -3.29
N PRO A 346 27.53 -18.73 -1.95
CA PRO A 346 26.28 -18.72 -1.21
C PRO A 346 25.33 -17.63 -1.76
N PHE A 347 24.02 -17.89 -1.73
CA PHE A 347 23.06 -16.95 -2.33
C PHE A 347 23.07 -15.59 -1.60
N GLU A 348 23.28 -15.58 -0.30
CA GLU A 348 23.42 -14.39 0.52
C GLU A 348 24.54 -13.48 0.01
N GLU A 349 25.70 -14.07 -0.29
CA GLU A 349 26.86 -13.33 -0.81
C GLU A 349 26.62 -12.84 -2.25
N GLU A 350 25.89 -13.60 -3.07
CA GLU A 350 25.47 -13.16 -4.41
C GLU A 350 24.57 -11.91 -4.32
N VAL A 351 23.59 -11.91 -3.42
CA VAL A 351 22.71 -10.76 -3.19
C VAL A 351 23.52 -9.56 -2.68
N ARG A 352 24.40 -9.75 -1.70
CA ARG A 352 25.26 -8.67 -1.16
C ARG A 352 26.16 -8.08 -2.23
N TYR A 353 26.75 -8.92 -3.08
CA TYR A 353 27.54 -8.47 -4.22
C TYR A 353 26.71 -7.65 -5.21
N ALA A 354 25.50 -8.10 -5.55
CA ALA A 354 24.61 -7.36 -6.44
C ALA A 354 24.27 -5.97 -5.87
N PHE A 355 24.02 -5.86 -4.56
CA PHE A 355 23.82 -4.57 -3.90
C PHE A 355 25.07 -3.69 -3.91
N ALA A 356 26.25 -4.24 -3.64
CA ALA A 356 27.50 -3.49 -3.72
C ALA A 356 27.72 -2.91 -5.13
N LEU A 357 27.51 -3.72 -6.17
CA LEU A 357 27.63 -3.29 -7.56
C LEU A 357 26.60 -2.22 -7.94
N LEU A 358 25.37 -2.34 -7.44
CA LEU A 358 24.33 -1.32 -7.61
C LEU A 358 24.75 0.01 -6.94
N GLN A 359 25.26 -0.05 -5.71
CA GLN A 359 25.72 1.12 -4.96
C GLN A 359 26.89 1.81 -5.68
N ASP A 360 27.89 1.05 -6.13
CA ASP A 360 29.02 1.56 -6.91
C ASP A 360 28.56 2.23 -8.22
N THR A 361 27.53 1.67 -8.85
CA THR A 361 26.98 2.23 -10.09
C THR A 361 26.21 3.52 -9.84
N LEU A 362 25.40 3.58 -8.78
CA LEU A 362 24.72 4.81 -8.36
C LEU A 362 25.72 5.90 -7.94
N ALA A 363 26.81 5.54 -7.27
CA ALA A 363 27.85 6.48 -6.82
C ALA A 363 28.55 7.19 -8.00
N LYS A 364 28.67 6.54 -9.16
CA LYS A 364 29.16 7.19 -10.40
C LYS A 364 28.27 8.34 -10.86
N HIS A 365 26.99 8.33 -10.49
CA HIS A 365 26.02 9.40 -10.71
C HIS A 365 25.84 10.31 -9.48
N GLN A 366 26.73 10.21 -8.48
CA GLN A 366 26.63 10.93 -7.19
C GLN A 366 25.35 10.60 -6.41
N LEU A 367 24.78 9.41 -6.65
CA LEU A 367 23.60 8.92 -5.96
C LEU A 367 23.93 7.77 -5.00
N SER A 368 23.00 7.53 -4.09
CA SER A 368 22.98 6.38 -3.17
C SER A 368 21.59 5.74 -3.14
N LEU A 369 21.42 4.61 -2.44
CA LEU A 369 20.17 3.84 -2.39
C LEU A 369 18.95 4.65 -1.92
N ARG A 370 19.14 5.73 -1.16
CA ARG A 370 18.04 6.62 -0.72
C ARG A 370 17.26 7.29 -1.86
N HIS A 371 17.88 7.39 -3.04
CA HIS A 371 17.31 8.01 -4.23
C HIS A 371 16.51 7.02 -5.08
N VAL A 372 16.59 5.72 -4.77
CA VAL A 372 15.91 4.67 -5.55
C VAL A 372 14.41 4.78 -5.31
N ALA A 373 13.66 4.90 -6.40
CA ALA A 373 12.20 5.01 -6.40
C ALA A 373 11.54 3.66 -6.70
N SER A 374 12.12 2.88 -7.61
CA SER A 374 11.58 1.59 -8.03
C SER A 374 12.70 0.58 -8.26
N MET A 375 12.42 -0.69 -7.99
CA MET A 375 13.29 -1.83 -8.28
C MET A 375 12.53 -2.97 -8.95
N ASP A 376 13.17 -3.57 -9.95
CA ASP A 376 12.79 -4.89 -10.45
C ASP A 376 13.77 -5.91 -9.86
N VAL A 377 13.26 -6.93 -9.19
CA VAL A 377 14.06 -8.00 -8.59
C VAL A 377 13.65 -9.35 -9.18
N LEU A 378 14.52 -9.92 -10.00
CA LEU A 378 14.28 -11.20 -10.65
C LEU A 378 15.01 -12.29 -9.87
N LEU A 379 14.31 -13.38 -9.58
CA LEU A 379 14.85 -14.55 -8.91
C LEU A 379 14.80 -15.78 -9.82
N SER A 380 15.70 -16.74 -9.62
CA SER A 380 15.59 -18.05 -10.28
C SER A 380 14.60 -19.00 -9.60
N SER A 381 14.22 -18.71 -8.35
CA SER A 381 13.17 -19.41 -7.61
C SER A 381 12.57 -18.49 -6.54
N MET A 382 11.27 -18.62 -6.29
CA MET A 382 10.60 -17.96 -5.17
C MET A 382 11.02 -18.50 -3.79
N ASP A 383 11.68 -19.67 -3.72
CA ASP A 383 12.23 -20.19 -2.46
C ASP A 383 13.34 -19.28 -1.88
N LEU A 384 13.98 -18.48 -2.74
CA LEU A 384 15.03 -17.53 -2.37
C LEU A 384 14.48 -16.21 -1.82
N PHE A 385 13.17 -15.98 -1.92
CA PHE A 385 12.50 -14.74 -1.53
C PHE A 385 12.71 -14.35 -0.05
N PRO A 386 12.61 -15.27 0.94
CA PRO A 386 12.85 -14.91 2.34
C PRO A 386 14.29 -14.46 2.60
N ILE A 387 15.27 -15.14 2.00
CA ILE A 387 16.70 -14.82 2.15
C ILE A 387 17.00 -13.45 1.55
N LEU A 388 16.53 -13.20 0.32
CA LEU A 388 16.63 -11.90 -0.33
C LEU A 388 16.01 -10.80 0.54
N ASN A 389 14.80 -10.99 1.06
CA ASN A 389 14.12 -9.99 1.89
C ASN A 389 14.90 -9.66 3.16
N GLY A 390 15.53 -10.66 3.80
CA GLY A 390 16.39 -10.45 4.95
C GLY A 390 17.51 -9.44 4.64
N ILE A 391 18.23 -9.66 3.54
CA ILE A 391 19.34 -8.79 3.12
C ILE A 391 18.82 -7.44 2.61
N TYR A 392 17.74 -7.43 1.84
CA TYR A 392 17.13 -6.22 1.30
C TYR A 392 16.72 -5.25 2.43
N ALA A 393 16.19 -5.76 3.54
CA ALA A 393 15.84 -4.96 4.72
C ALA A 393 17.04 -4.33 5.43
N GLU A 394 18.26 -4.84 5.21
CA GLU A 394 19.48 -4.22 5.73
C GLU A 394 19.87 -2.96 4.94
N HIS A 395 19.46 -2.88 3.67
CA HIS A 395 19.78 -1.79 2.75
C HIS A 395 18.76 -0.65 2.77
N PHE A 396 17.48 -0.96 3.03
CA PHE A 396 16.40 0.00 3.04
C PHE A 396 15.65 0.02 4.38
N ALA A 397 15.52 1.20 4.97
CA ALA A 397 14.89 1.37 6.28
C ALA A 397 13.35 1.53 6.19
N THR A 398 12.81 2.69 6.58
CA THR A 398 11.37 2.93 6.79
C THR A 398 10.62 3.32 5.51
N SER A 399 11.36 3.64 4.44
CA SER A 399 10.83 4.05 3.12
C SER A 399 11.57 3.34 1.97
N PRO A 400 11.48 2.00 1.88
CA PRO A 400 12.06 1.26 0.75
C PRO A 400 11.43 1.65 -0.59
N PRO A 401 12.08 1.39 -1.73
CA PRO A 401 11.50 1.68 -3.03
C PRO A 401 10.28 0.80 -3.34
N ALA A 402 9.50 1.20 -4.34
CA ALA A 402 8.56 0.31 -4.98
C ALA A 402 9.32 -0.89 -5.58
N ARG A 403 8.68 -2.06 -5.64
CA ARG A 403 9.33 -3.31 -6.03
C ARG A 403 8.36 -4.24 -6.74
N ALA A 404 8.80 -4.81 -7.87
CA ALA A 404 8.27 -6.07 -8.36
C ALA A 404 9.31 -7.17 -8.14
N CYS A 405 8.90 -8.29 -7.56
CA CYS A 405 9.80 -9.41 -7.28
C CYS A 405 9.20 -10.71 -7.78
N VAL A 406 9.71 -11.20 -8.90
CA VAL A 406 9.14 -12.34 -9.63
C VAL A 406 10.22 -13.38 -9.91
N ALA A 407 9.83 -14.66 -9.98
CA ALA A 407 10.74 -15.71 -10.40
C ALA A 407 10.58 -15.92 -11.89
N VAL A 408 11.72 -15.97 -12.56
CA VAL A 408 11.82 -16.16 -14.01
C VAL A 408 12.93 -17.17 -14.27
N ASP A 409 12.99 -17.69 -15.50
CA ASP A 409 13.96 -18.71 -15.84
C ASP A 409 15.37 -18.11 -16.09
N LEU A 410 15.95 -17.51 -15.03
CA LEU A 410 17.28 -16.89 -15.07
C LEU A 410 18.34 -17.92 -15.51
N PRO A 411 19.23 -17.56 -16.44
CA PRO A 411 20.26 -18.46 -16.90
C PRO A 411 21.31 -18.68 -15.79
N PRO A 412 21.73 -19.93 -15.53
CA PRO A 412 22.84 -20.21 -14.62
C PRO A 412 24.13 -19.46 -15.02
N PRO A 413 24.97 -19.05 -14.06
CA PRO A 413 24.84 -19.28 -12.62
C PRO A 413 23.95 -18.26 -11.88
N ASN A 414 23.31 -17.31 -12.58
CA ASN A 414 22.64 -16.18 -11.94
C ASN A 414 21.34 -16.63 -11.24
N ARG A 415 21.21 -16.29 -9.95
CA ARG A 415 20.00 -16.56 -9.16
C ARG A 415 19.26 -15.29 -8.77
N VAL A 416 19.92 -14.13 -8.86
CA VAL A 416 19.31 -12.81 -8.67
C VAL A 416 19.78 -11.82 -9.73
N VAL A 417 18.85 -11.03 -10.24
CA VAL A 417 19.15 -9.85 -11.06
C VAL A 417 18.36 -8.65 -10.52
N LEU A 418 19.05 -7.54 -10.32
CA LEU A 418 18.46 -6.28 -9.87
C LEU A 418 18.49 -5.24 -10.98
N SER A 419 17.43 -4.45 -11.06
CA SER A 419 17.39 -3.20 -11.82
C SER A 419 16.69 -2.15 -10.98
N CYS A 420 17.04 -0.87 -11.16
CA CYS A 420 16.38 0.21 -10.43
C CYS A 420 16.21 1.49 -11.25
N ILE A 421 15.23 2.28 -10.85
CA ILE A 421 15.06 3.67 -11.25
C ILE A 421 15.29 4.53 -10.00
N ALA A 422 16.12 5.56 -10.12
CA ALA A 422 16.42 6.54 -9.09
C ALA A 422 16.14 7.96 -9.60
N TYR A 423 15.85 8.86 -8.67
CA TYR A 423 15.60 10.27 -8.93
C TYR A 423 16.56 11.12 -8.11
N ALA A 424 17.35 11.95 -8.78
CA ALA A 424 18.47 12.67 -8.18
C ALA A 424 18.02 13.72 -7.16
N LYS A 425 16.91 14.42 -7.43
CA LYS A 425 16.34 15.39 -6.49
C LYS A 425 15.66 14.65 -5.34
N CYS A 426 16.26 14.74 -4.16
CA CYS A 426 15.78 14.11 -2.93
C CYS A 426 16.16 14.97 -1.71
N ASP A 427 16.14 16.29 -1.90
CA ASP A 427 16.60 17.26 -0.90
C ASP A 427 15.56 17.43 0.22
N THR A 428 14.29 17.24 -0.10
CA THR A 428 13.17 17.34 0.83
C THR A 428 12.38 16.03 0.89
N PRO A 429 11.70 15.73 2.02
CA PRO A 429 10.79 14.58 2.10
C PRO A 429 9.69 14.58 1.04
N GLN A 430 9.33 15.75 0.49
CA GLN A 430 8.31 15.91 -0.54
C GLN A 430 8.77 15.42 -1.91
N ASP A 431 10.08 15.43 -2.21
CA ASP A 431 10.61 15.07 -3.53
C ASP A 431 10.47 13.57 -3.84
N ARG A 432 10.35 12.74 -2.80
CA ARG A 432 10.06 11.30 -2.92
C ARG A 432 9.21 10.87 -1.74
N GLN A 433 8.00 10.39 -1.98
CA GLN A 433 7.06 9.96 -0.95
C GLN A 433 6.72 8.49 -1.15
N ALA A 434 6.83 7.69 -0.09
CA ALA A 434 6.46 6.28 -0.12
C ALA A 434 5.12 6.03 0.57
N LEU A 435 4.25 5.27 -0.08
CA LEU A 435 3.16 4.59 0.62
C LEU A 435 3.67 3.22 1.05
N HIS A 436 3.99 3.12 2.33
CA HIS A 436 4.48 1.92 2.97
C HIS A 436 3.53 1.54 4.10
N VAL A 437 2.68 0.54 3.86
CA VAL A 437 1.63 0.10 4.81
C VAL A 437 1.99 -1.29 5.32
N GLN A 438 2.03 -1.42 6.64
CA GLN A 438 2.39 -2.64 7.36
C GLN A 438 1.24 -3.18 8.22
N GLY A 439 0.23 -2.35 8.50
CA GLY A 439 -0.94 -2.75 9.29
C GLY A 439 -1.95 -3.61 8.51
N LEU A 440 -2.59 -4.55 9.22
CA LEU A 440 -3.74 -5.29 8.70
C LEU A 440 -4.97 -4.37 8.63
N SER A 441 -5.69 -4.41 7.52
CA SER A 441 -6.88 -3.57 7.28
C SER A 441 -7.84 -4.27 6.31
N TYR A 442 -9.00 -3.65 6.02
CA TYR A 442 -9.88 -4.09 4.92
C TYR A 442 -9.58 -3.40 3.58
N TRP A 443 -8.68 -2.41 3.56
CA TRP A 443 -8.45 -1.57 2.40
C TRP A 443 -7.46 -2.18 1.40
N ALA A 444 -6.19 -2.34 1.79
CA ALA A 444 -5.17 -2.89 0.90
C ALA A 444 -4.26 -3.81 1.70
N PRO A 445 -3.66 -4.83 1.07
CA PRO A 445 -2.77 -5.74 1.78
C PRO A 445 -1.54 -4.99 2.29
N ALA A 446 -1.14 -5.35 3.51
CA ALA A 446 0.17 -4.99 4.03
C ALA A 446 1.27 -5.53 3.10
N ASN A 447 2.46 -4.97 3.17
CA ASN A 447 3.58 -5.49 2.40
C ASN A 447 4.03 -6.86 2.94
N ILE A 448 4.36 -7.80 2.04
CA ILE A 448 4.89 -9.13 2.41
C ILE A 448 6.42 -9.18 2.44
N GLY A 449 7.07 -8.02 2.37
CA GLY A 449 8.52 -7.85 2.34
C GLY A 449 8.90 -6.37 2.43
N PRO A 450 10.21 -6.05 2.47
CA PRO A 450 10.71 -4.70 2.69
C PRO A 450 10.60 -3.82 1.43
N TYR A 451 9.39 -3.58 0.95
CA TYR A 451 9.08 -2.68 -0.18
C TYR A 451 7.89 -1.79 0.17
N SER A 452 7.76 -0.68 -0.56
CA SER A 452 6.61 0.23 -0.43
C SER A 452 5.58 -0.09 -1.51
N GLN A 453 4.28 -0.09 -1.20
CA GLN A 453 3.22 -0.32 -2.17
C GLN A 453 3.33 0.66 -3.35
N ALA A 454 3.70 1.91 -3.09
CA ALA A 454 4.01 2.89 -4.12
C ALA A 454 5.11 3.86 -3.70
N VAL A 455 5.78 4.44 -4.68
CA VAL A 455 6.67 5.61 -4.50
C VAL A 455 6.31 6.67 -5.52
N THR A 456 6.00 7.87 -5.04
CA THR A 456 5.79 9.08 -5.85
C THR A 456 7.08 9.90 -5.84
N THR A 457 7.63 10.25 -6.99
CA THR A 457 8.81 11.13 -7.10
C THR A 457 8.81 11.87 -8.44
N GLY A 458 9.12 13.17 -8.39
CA GLY A 458 8.72 14.07 -9.47
C GLY A 458 7.21 13.93 -9.74
N ASP A 459 6.83 13.78 -11.01
CA ASP A 459 5.44 13.52 -11.39
C ASP A 459 5.13 12.03 -11.66
N HIS A 460 6.08 11.13 -11.39
CA HIS A 460 5.91 9.68 -11.60
C HIS A 460 5.53 8.98 -10.31
N ILE A 461 4.72 7.94 -10.45
CA ILE A 461 4.29 7.06 -9.37
C ILE A 461 4.62 5.64 -9.80
N PHE A 462 5.51 4.98 -9.07
CA PHE A 462 5.84 3.58 -9.27
C PHE A 462 5.03 2.75 -8.29
N ILE A 463 4.14 1.89 -8.79
CA ILE A 463 3.35 0.97 -7.96
C ILE A 463 4.00 -0.40 -8.02
N SER A 464 4.27 -0.96 -6.84
CA SER A 464 4.84 -2.30 -6.67
C SER A 464 3.95 -3.38 -7.26
N GLY A 465 4.51 -4.56 -7.49
CA GLY A 465 3.73 -5.73 -7.87
C GLY A 465 2.60 -6.01 -6.89
N GLN A 466 1.35 -5.91 -7.33
CA GLN A 466 0.17 -6.23 -6.54
C GLN A 466 -0.29 -7.65 -6.84
N ILE A 467 -0.18 -8.55 -5.87
CA ILE A 467 -0.81 -9.88 -5.93
C ILE A 467 -2.20 -9.84 -5.29
N GLY A 468 -3.06 -10.79 -5.64
CA GLY A 468 -4.46 -10.85 -5.21
C GLY A 468 -4.69 -11.26 -3.75
N LEU A 469 -3.97 -10.67 -2.78
CA LEU A 469 -4.14 -10.99 -1.35
C LEU A 469 -5.45 -10.43 -0.78
N VAL A 470 -6.04 -11.18 0.14
CA VAL A 470 -7.12 -10.70 1.02
C VAL A 470 -6.50 -9.80 2.10
N PRO A 471 -6.82 -8.49 2.16
CA PRO A 471 -6.13 -7.54 3.03
C PRO A 471 -6.13 -7.89 4.52
N ALA A 472 -7.27 -8.38 5.04
CA ALA A 472 -7.43 -8.67 6.46
C ALA A 472 -6.66 -9.92 6.91
N SER A 473 -6.47 -10.90 6.01
CA SER A 473 -5.84 -12.18 6.35
C SER A 473 -4.43 -12.35 5.83
N MET A 474 -4.02 -11.55 4.86
CA MET A 474 -2.75 -11.72 4.14
C MET A 474 -2.60 -13.10 3.47
N THR A 475 -3.73 -13.73 3.12
CA THR A 475 -3.80 -14.99 2.36
C THR A 475 -4.29 -14.75 0.94
N LEU A 476 -3.95 -15.66 0.03
CA LEU A 476 -4.59 -15.71 -1.29
C LEU A 476 -6.01 -16.30 -1.18
N PRO A 477 -6.92 -15.97 -2.12
CA PRO A 477 -8.22 -16.63 -2.28
C PRO A 477 -8.08 -18.16 -2.30
N THR A 478 -9.03 -18.84 -1.67
CA THR A 478 -9.02 -20.31 -1.59
C THR A 478 -9.33 -20.94 -2.94
N GLY A 479 -8.65 -22.05 -3.27
CA GLY A 479 -8.98 -22.86 -4.45
C GLY A 479 -8.28 -22.45 -5.76
N ASN A 480 -7.22 -21.62 -5.70
CA ASN A 480 -6.51 -21.13 -6.89
C ASN A 480 -7.45 -20.41 -7.88
N ASP A 481 -8.33 -19.55 -7.35
CA ASP A 481 -9.31 -18.77 -8.13
C ASP A 481 -8.61 -17.58 -8.81
N LEU A 482 -8.12 -17.81 -10.04
CA LEU A 482 -7.47 -16.78 -10.85
C LEU A 482 -8.35 -15.54 -11.04
N ALA A 483 -9.67 -15.71 -11.22
CA ALA A 483 -10.57 -14.59 -11.44
C ALA A 483 -10.67 -13.70 -10.20
N PHE A 484 -10.73 -14.31 -9.02
CA PHE A 484 -10.70 -13.59 -7.75
C PHE A 484 -9.35 -12.90 -7.52
N GLU A 485 -8.24 -13.61 -7.72
CA GLU A 485 -6.89 -13.03 -7.58
C GLU A 485 -6.67 -11.85 -8.53
N THR A 486 -7.16 -11.96 -9.77
CA THR A 486 -7.11 -10.89 -10.77
C THR A 486 -7.89 -9.66 -10.32
N ALA A 487 -9.13 -9.86 -9.87
CA ALA A 487 -9.97 -8.78 -9.36
C ALA A 487 -9.33 -8.05 -8.17
N LEU A 488 -8.77 -8.80 -7.21
CA LEU A 488 -8.06 -8.20 -6.08
C LEU A 488 -6.78 -7.48 -6.51
N SER A 489 -5.97 -8.09 -7.37
CA SER A 489 -4.72 -7.50 -7.87
C SER A 489 -4.96 -6.14 -8.52
N PHE A 490 -5.96 -6.04 -9.41
CA PHE A 490 -6.30 -4.77 -10.06
C PHE A 490 -6.93 -3.76 -9.09
N GLN A 491 -7.82 -4.22 -8.21
CA GLN A 491 -8.41 -3.37 -7.17
C GLN A 491 -7.34 -2.77 -6.25
N HIS A 492 -6.31 -3.54 -5.88
CA HIS A 492 -5.21 -3.04 -5.05
C HIS A 492 -4.41 -1.97 -5.77
N VAL A 493 -4.15 -2.11 -7.08
CA VAL A 493 -3.54 -1.04 -7.88
C VAL A 493 -4.37 0.24 -7.84
N ARG A 494 -5.70 0.14 -8.05
CA ARG A 494 -6.61 1.30 -7.98
C ARG A 494 -6.60 1.97 -6.61
N ARG A 495 -6.71 1.17 -5.55
CA ARG A 495 -6.70 1.64 -4.14
C ARG A 495 -5.38 2.34 -3.80
N VAL A 496 -4.25 1.73 -4.14
CA VAL A 496 -2.91 2.30 -3.92
C VAL A 496 -2.74 3.60 -4.70
N LEU A 497 -3.12 3.64 -5.98
CA LEU A 497 -3.03 4.85 -6.80
C LEU A 497 -3.87 5.99 -6.22
N ALA A 498 -5.12 5.71 -5.87
CA ALA A 498 -6.03 6.72 -5.30
C ALA A 498 -5.52 7.31 -3.99
N ALA A 499 -4.85 6.51 -3.14
CA ALA A 499 -4.29 6.97 -1.88
C ALA A 499 -3.05 7.86 -2.03
N VAL A 500 -2.24 7.67 -3.09
CA VAL A 500 -1.04 8.49 -3.32
C VAL A 500 -1.27 9.66 -4.27
N ALA A 501 -2.26 9.55 -5.16
CA ALA A 501 -2.65 10.60 -6.08
C ALA A 501 -4.11 10.39 -6.54
N PRO A 502 -5.08 11.12 -5.97
CA PRO A 502 -6.49 11.03 -6.39
C PRO A 502 -6.72 11.35 -7.87
N ALA A 503 -5.93 12.25 -8.45
CA ALA A 503 -5.91 12.56 -9.88
C ALA A 503 -4.97 11.66 -10.70
N GLY A 504 -4.40 10.64 -10.06
CA GLY A 504 -3.38 9.76 -10.63
C GLY A 504 -3.88 9.00 -11.85
N ILE A 505 -3.01 8.84 -12.83
CA ILE A 505 -3.31 8.16 -14.09
C ILE A 505 -2.32 7.03 -14.33
N VAL A 506 -2.83 5.84 -14.65
CA VAL A 506 -1.98 4.71 -15.07
C VAL A 506 -1.40 5.02 -16.43
N HIS A 507 -0.07 5.01 -16.53
CA HIS A 507 0.68 5.33 -17.74
C HIS A 507 1.02 4.07 -18.54
N GLY A 508 1.26 2.94 -17.85
CA GLY A 508 1.51 1.65 -18.47
C GLY A 508 1.60 0.50 -17.47
N ALA A 509 1.48 -0.73 -17.97
CA ALA A 509 1.37 -1.92 -17.13
C ALA A 509 2.20 -3.11 -17.66
N VAL A 510 2.68 -3.91 -16.71
CA VAL A 510 3.16 -5.28 -16.92
C VAL A 510 2.40 -6.19 -15.96
N ILE A 511 1.69 -7.18 -16.51
CA ILE A 511 0.91 -8.15 -15.75
C ILE A 511 1.61 -9.51 -15.84
N TRP A 512 2.10 -10.00 -14.72
CA TRP A 512 2.78 -11.29 -14.62
C TRP A 512 1.77 -12.40 -14.32
N LEU A 513 1.93 -13.55 -14.97
CA LEU A 513 1.02 -14.69 -14.89
C LEU A 513 1.77 -16.00 -14.75
N THR A 514 1.22 -16.94 -13.98
CA THR A 514 1.68 -18.33 -13.94
C THR A 514 0.76 -19.27 -14.75
N SER A 515 -0.54 -18.91 -14.87
CA SER A 515 -1.54 -19.64 -15.67
C SER A 515 -1.61 -19.11 -17.11
N LEU A 516 -0.69 -19.57 -17.95
CA LEU A 516 -0.46 -19.03 -19.31
C LEU A 516 -1.61 -19.29 -20.29
N ASP A 517 -2.42 -20.32 -20.05
CA ASP A 517 -3.60 -20.66 -20.85
C ASP A 517 -4.79 -19.72 -20.60
N GLN A 518 -4.75 -18.91 -19.55
CA GLN A 518 -5.83 -18.01 -19.12
C GLN A 518 -5.51 -16.52 -19.36
N VAL A 519 -4.46 -16.21 -20.12
CA VAL A 519 -4.04 -14.81 -20.39
C VAL A 519 -5.18 -13.99 -21.00
N ASP A 520 -5.95 -14.56 -21.93
CA ASP A 520 -7.05 -13.87 -22.60
C ASP A 520 -8.18 -13.50 -21.62
N ASN A 521 -8.36 -14.29 -20.57
CA ASN A 521 -9.33 -14.03 -19.52
C ASN A 521 -8.88 -12.89 -18.60
N VAL A 522 -7.61 -12.89 -18.20
CA VAL A 522 -7.02 -11.77 -17.44
C VAL A 522 -7.06 -10.48 -18.26
N ARG A 523 -6.84 -10.55 -19.58
CA ARG A 523 -6.95 -9.41 -20.49
C ARG A 523 -8.35 -8.80 -20.48
N LYS A 524 -9.40 -9.62 -20.55
CA LYS A 524 -10.79 -9.13 -20.45
C LYS A 524 -11.05 -8.43 -19.11
N GLY A 525 -10.57 -9.01 -18.01
CA GLY A 525 -10.61 -8.36 -16.70
C GLY A 525 -9.93 -7.00 -16.72
N TRP A 526 -8.76 -6.91 -17.34
CA TRP A 526 -8.00 -5.65 -17.44
C TRP A 526 -8.69 -4.60 -18.31
N GLU A 527 -9.34 -5.01 -19.39
CA GLU A 527 -10.17 -4.14 -20.22
C GLU A 527 -11.37 -3.57 -19.45
N VAL A 528 -11.97 -4.35 -18.56
CA VAL A 528 -13.04 -3.88 -17.66
C VAL A 528 -12.48 -2.88 -16.64
N ASP A 529 -11.41 -3.24 -15.92
CA ASP A 529 -10.80 -2.38 -14.89
C ASP A 529 -10.35 -1.03 -15.46
N THR A 530 -9.75 -1.04 -16.65
CA THR A 530 -9.24 0.17 -17.32
C THR A 530 -10.29 0.86 -18.20
N GLN A 531 -11.54 0.40 -18.21
CA GLN A 531 -12.62 0.92 -19.05
C GLN A 531 -12.24 1.03 -20.52
N LYS A 532 -11.43 0.08 -21.02
CA LYS A 532 -10.92 0.03 -22.39
C LYS A 532 -10.16 1.29 -22.85
N ARG A 533 -9.52 2.01 -21.91
CA ARG A 533 -8.74 3.22 -22.21
C ARG A 533 -7.51 2.99 -23.10
N GLY A 534 -7.14 1.75 -23.40
CA GLY A 534 -6.00 1.43 -24.27
C GLY A 534 -4.64 1.58 -23.58
N ILE A 535 -4.60 1.34 -22.26
CA ILE A 535 -3.36 1.36 -21.46
C ILE A 535 -2.34 0.38 -22.07
N PRO A 536 -1.12 0.83 -22.41
CA PRO A 536 -0.08 -0.07 -22.89
C PRO A 536 0.20 -1.16 -21.87
N THR A 537 -0.04 -2.42 -22.25
CA THR A 537 0.00 -3.56 -21.32
C THR A 537 0.71 -4.75 -21.94
N LEU A 538 1.67 -5.33 -21.22
CA LEU A 538 2.25 -6.63 -21.55
C LEU A 538 1.78 -7.67 -20.55
N PHE A 539 1.39 -8.84 -21.06
CA PHE A 539 1.09 -10.01 -20.24
C PHE A 539 2.27 -10.97 -20.35
N ILE A 540 2.92 -11.25 -19.22
CA ILE A 540 4.21 -11.93 -19.16
C ILE A 540 4.09 -13.22 -18.34
N GLY A 541 4.56 -14.33 -18.91
CA GLY A 541 4.62 -15.61 -18.22
C GLY A 541 5.84 -15.72 -17.30
N ALA A 542 5.59 -15.70 -15.98
CA ALA A 542 6.60 -15.94 -14.96
C ALA A 542 6.74 -17.44 -14.65
N GLN A 543 7.83 -17.82 -13.98
CA GLN A 543 7.98 -19.17 -13.43
C GLN A 543 7.11 -19.36 -12.19
N SER A 544 7.17 -18.40 -11.26
CA SER A 544 6.34 -18.38 -10.05
C SER A 544 6.30 -16.97 -9.48
N LEU A 545 5.24 -16.65 -8.76
CA LEU A 545 5.04 -15.36 -8.10
C LEU A 545 5.07 -15.53 -6.57
N PRO A 546 5.26 -14.43 -5.81
CA PRO A 546 5.26 -14.47 -4.35
C PRO A 546 4.01 -15.15 -3.80
N LYS A 547 4.17 -15.92 -2.71
CA LYS A 547 3.09 -16.70 -2.05
C LYS A 547 2.41 -17.74 -2.94
N GLY A 548 2.91 -18.00 -4.15
CA GLY A 548 2.27 -18.89 -5.12
C GLY A 548 1.10 -18.23 -5.86
N ALA A 549 1.04 -16.89 -5.90
CA ALA A 549 0.01 -16.15 -6.62
C ALA A 549 -0.03 -16.52 -8.11
N LEU A 550 -1.21 -16.37 -8.70
CA LEU A 550 -1.43 -16.65 -10.12
C LEU A 550 -1.22 -15.42 -11.01
N VAL A 551 -1.39 -14.23 -10.42
CA VAL A 551 -1.26 -12.93 -11.09
C VAL A 551 -0.60 -11.90 -10.19
N GLU A 552 0.30 -11.11 -10.77
CA GLU A 552 0.90 -9.92 -10.16
C GLU A 552 0.82 -8.75 -11.14
N THR A 553 0.23 -7.63 -10.72
CA THR A 553 0.06 -6.45 -11.56
C THR A 553 1.04 -5.36 -11.13
N GLN A 554 1.91 -4.95 -12.06
CA GLN A 554 2.86 -3.87 -11.86
C GLN A 554 2.52 -2.72 -12.81
N VAL A 555 2.42 -1.49 -12.29
CA VAL A 555 2.10 -0.32 -13.10
C VAL A 555 3.04 0.85 -12.85
N VAL A 556 3.27 1.62 -13.91
CA VAL A 556 3.84 2.95 -13.84
C VAL A 556 2.71 3.94 -14.06
N SER A 557 2.63 4.93 -13.19
CA SER A 557 1.57 5.93 -13.15
C SER A 557 2.16 7.34 -13.08
N HIS A 558 1.30 8.34 -13.23
CA HIS A 558 1.63 9.75 -13.11
C HIS A 558 0.67 10.44 -12.16
N THR A 559 1.10 11.50 -11.50
CA THR A 559 0.29 12.30 -10.55
C THR A 559 -0.93 13.00 -11.15
N GLY A 560 -1.14 12.90 -12.48
CA GLY A 560 -2.21 13.60 -13.22
C GLY A 560 -1.99 15.09 -13.44
N THR A 561 -0.99 15.71 -12.80
CA THR A 561 -0.72 17.15 -12.88
C THR A 561 0.76 17.40 -13.11
N VAL A 562 1.10 18.51 -13.76
CA VAL A 562 2.48 18.98 -13.97
C VAL A 562 2.59 20.43 -13.56
N ASP A 563 3.80 20.85 -13.24
CA ASP A 563 4.10 22.27 -12.99
C ASP A 563 3.93 23.07 -14.28
N ALA A 564 3.22 24.19 -14.16
CA ALA A 564 2.91 25.12 -15.23
C ALA A 564 3.00 26.56 -14.69
N VAL A 565 2.92 27.52 -15.60
CA VAL A 565 2.89 28.94 -15.27
C VAL A 565 1.58 29.51 -15.80
N ASP A 566 0.86 30.25 -14.98
CA ASP A 566 -0.37 30.91 -15.41
C ASP A 566 -0.10 32.19 -16.22
N GLU A 567 -1.16 32.90 -16.60
CA GLU A 567 -1.06 34.13 -17.40
C GLU A 567 -0.32 35.26 -16.67
N ASP A 568 -0.28 35.21 -15.33
CA ASP A 568 0.35 36.21 -14.47
C ASP A 568 1.82 35.88 -14.12
N GLY A 569 2.29 34.69 -14.50
CA GLY A 569 3.65 34.23 -14.23
C GLY A 569 3.79 33.42 -12.95
N ASP A 570 2.67 33.09 -12.28
CA ASP A 570 2.67 32.34 -11.03
C ASP A 570 2.71 30.82 -11.30
N ALA A 571 3.41 30.10 -10.42
CA ALA A 571 3.53 28.65 -10.52
C ALA A 571 2.21 27.97 -10.15
N VAL A 572 1.63 27.25 -11.10
CA VAL A 572 0.36 26.52 -10.95
C VAL A 572 0.53 25.06 -11.36
N ARG A 573 -0.33 24.17 -10.87
CA ARG A 573 -0.41 22.77 -11.33
C ARG A 573 -1.47 22.67 -12.42
N SER A 574 -1.07 22.23 -13.61
CA SER A 574 -1.99 21.99 -14.73
C SER A 574 -2.26 20.51 -14.92
N ASN A 575 -3.48 20.16 -15.35
CA ASN A 575 -3.84 18.78 -15.64
C ASN A 575 -3.11 18.26 -16.89
N VAL A 576 -2.66 17.02 -16.81
CA VAL A 576 -2.00 16.33 -17.91
C VAL A 576 -3.03 15.73 -18.85
N VAL A 577 -2.80 15.88 -20.15
CA VAL A 577 -3.60 15.21 -21.18
C VAL A 577 -2.93 13.89 -21.55
N GLN A 578 -3.60 12.78 -21.25
CA GLN A 578 -3.16 11.45 -21.65
C GLN A 578 -3.71 11.08 -23.02
N ALA A 579 -2.83 10.62 -23.91
CA ALA A 579 -3.20 10.09 -25.23
C ALA A 579 -2.61 8.69 -25.44
N PHE A 580 -3.32 7.88 -26.24
CA PHE A 580 -2.94 6.51 -26.57
C PHE A 580 -2.80 6.33 -28.08
N SER A 581 -1.87 5.48 -28.48
CA SER A 581 -1.66 5.09 -29.88
C SER A 581 -1.17 3.66 -29.92
N GLN A 582 -1.52 2.93 -30.98
CA GLN A 582 -1.15 1.53 -31.12
C GLN A 582 -1.01 1.11 -32.58
N CYS A 583 -0.28 0.03 -32.81
CA CYS A 583 -0.21 -0.71 -34.07
C CYS A 583 -0.17 -2.21 -33.76
N VAL A 584 -0.68 -3.04 -34.68
CA VAL A 584 -0.80 -4.49 -34.47
C VAL A 584 0.08 -5.29 -35.42
N GLU A 585 0.30 -4.80 -36.65
CA GLU A 585 1.10 -5.49 -37.67
C GLU A 585 2.09 -4.53 -38.35
N PRO A 586 3.32 -4.99 -38.69
CA PRO A 586 3.87 -6.35 -38.48
C PRO A 586 4.33 -6.64 -37.04
N ILE A 587 4.40 -5.61 -36.20
CA ILE A 587 4.71 -5.68 -34.76
C ILE A 587 3.55 -5.11 -33.97
N CYS A 588 3.33 -5.60 -32.75
CA CYS A 588 2.37 -5.00 -31.85
C CYS A 588 3.06 -3.95 -30.99
N TRP A 589 2.59 -2.72 -31.00
CA TRP A 589 3.00 -1.74 -30.00
C TRP A 589 1.82 -0.93 -29.51
N MET A 590 1.88 -0.53 -28.24
CA MET A 590 0.98 0.38 -27.59
C MET A 590 1.79 1.45 -26.89
N ARG A 591 1.37 2.69 -27.01
CA ARG A 591 2.08 3.86 -26.48
C ARG A 591 1.11 4.79 -25.80
N SER A 592 1.47 5.20 -24.58
CA SER A 592 0.81 6.27 -23.85
C SER A 592 1.73 7.47 -23.74
N THR A 593 1.20 8.66 -24.06
CA THR A 593 1.91 9.94 -23.96
C THR A 593 1.17 10.88 -23.03
N LEU A 594 1.90 11.58 -22.17
CA LEU A 594 1.39 12.50 -21.17
C LEU A 594 1.84 13.92 -21.50
N SER A 595 0.94 14.73 -22.06
CA SER A 595 1.21 16.08 -22.59
C SER A 595 2.47 16.17 -23.49
N GLY A 596 2.84 15.06 -24.14
CA GLY A 596 4.07 14.93 -24.95
C GLY A 596 5.38 14.80 -24.17
N LEU A 597 5.36 14.96 -22.85
CA LEU A 597 6.54 14.98 -21.99
C LEU A 597 6.98 13.57 -21.58
N HIS A 598 6.05 12.76 -21.07
CA HIS A 598 6.35 11.41 -20.62
C HIS A 598 5.75 10.38 -21.57
N THR A 599 6.52 9.37 -21.93
CA THR A 599 6.08 8.31 -22.83
C THR A 599 6.35 6.94 -22.24
N TYR A 600 5.32 6.10 -22.20
CA TYR A 600 5.44 4.69 -21.87
C TYR A 600 5.02 3.90 -23.10
N MET A 601 5.82 2.91 -23.48
CA MET A 601 5.59 2.11 -24.67
C MET A 601 5.84 0.64 -24.39
N ASN A 602 4.86 -0.18 -24.74
CA ASN A 602 4.99 -1.63 -24.80
C ASN A 602 5.05 -2.06 -26.25
N ILE A 603 5.99 -2.93 -26.59
CA ILE A 603 6.23 -3.45 -27.94
C ILE A 603 6.33 -4.96 -27.84
N ALA A 604 5.74 -5.70 -28.75
CA ALA A 604 5.94 -7.13 -28.92
C ALA A 604 6.16 -7.45 -30.40
N PHE A 605 7.14 -8.30 -30.68
CA PHE A 605 7.63 -8.53 -32.04
C PHE A 605 8.34 -9.87 -32.17
N ASP A 606 8.52 -10.30 -33.43
CA ASP A 606 9.29 -11.49 -33.78
C ASP A 606 10.62 -11.11 -34.46
N ILE A 607 11.53 -12.07 -34.63
CA ILE A 607 12.94 -11.84 -35.05
C ILE A 607 13.14 -10.93 -36.28
N PRO A 608 12.39 -11.01 -37.41
CA PRO A 608 12.70 -10.21 -38.60
C PRO A 608 12.50 -8.70 -38.37
N ASP A 609 11.80 -8.29 -37.31
CA ASP A 609 11.31 -6.93 -37.14
C ASP A 609 12.22 -6.03 -36.29
N ILE A 610 13.42 -6.48 -35.91
CA ILE A 610 14.34 -5.73 -35.05
C ILE A 610 14.60 -4.30 -35.58
N ALA A 611 14.77 -4.14 -36.89
CA ALA A 611 15.01 -2.82 -37.49
C ALA A 611 13.81 -1.87 -37.32
N LEU A 612 12.58 -2.38 -37.44
CA LEU A 612 11.35 -1.61 -37.22
C LEU A 612 11.26 -1.17 -35.75
N VAL A 613 11.58 -2.06 -34.82
CA VAL A 613 11.61 -1.75 -33.39
C VAL A 613 12.64 -0.67 -33.08
N LEU A 614 13.85 -0.76 -33.64
CA LEU A 614 14.88 0.27 -33.43
C LEU A 614 14.42 1.64 -33.96
N ASN A 615 13.76 1.69 -35.12
CA ASN A 615 13.18 2.91 -35.69
C ASN A 615 12.08 3.52 -34.80
N LEU A 616 11.21 2.68 -34.23
CA LEU A 616 10.19 3.16 -33.28
C LEU A 616 10.83 3.79 -32.04
N LEU A 617 11.85 3.15 -31.48
CA LEU A 617 12.53 3.66 -30.30
C LEU A 617 13.26 4.98 -30.57
N THR A 618 13.77 5.19 -31.79
CA THR A 618 14.37 6.49 -32.18
C THR A 618 13.34 7.60 -32.39
N ALA A 619 12.07 7.25 -32.58
CA ALA A 619 10.97 8.21 -32.80
C ALA A 619 10.25 8.62 -31.50
N LEU A 620 10.71 8.16 -30.33
CA LEU A 620 10.11 8.56 -29.06
C LEU A 620 10.42 10.04 -28.75
N PRO A 621 9.45 10.80 -28.22
CA PRO A 621 9.61 12.24 -27.98
C PRO A 621 10.49 12.60 -26.77
N GLY A 622 11.01 11.61 -26.03
CA GLY A 622 11.82 11.79 -24.83
C GLY A 622 12.99 10.81 -24.77
N ASP A 623 13.85 11.01 -23.79
CA ASP A 623 15.01 10.16 -23.58
C ASP A 623 14.58 8.86 -22.88
N ILE A 624 15.04 7.73 -23.41
CA ILE A 624 14.70 6.41 -22.88
C ILE A 624 15.43 6.21 -21.56
N LEU A 625 14.65 6.11 -20.47
CA LEU A 625 15.13 5.88 -19.12
C LEU A 625 15.26 4.40 -18.80
N GLN A 626 14.36 3.54 -19.25
CA GLN A 626 14.43 2.11 -18.95
C GLN A 626 13.90 1.27 -20.12
N ILE A 627 14.58 0.18 -20.40
CA ILE A 627 14.09 -0.89 -21.27
C ILE A 627 14.11 -2.21 -20.49
N ARG A 628 12.94 -2.80 -20.30
CA ARG A 628 12.80 -4.21 -19.92
C ARG A 628 12.53 -5.03 -21.16
N LEU A 629 13.50 -5.85 -21.55
CA LEU A 629 13.43 -6.71 -22.73
C LEU A 629 13.07 -8.13 -22.29
N PHE A 630 11.81 -8.50 -22.45
CA PHE A 630 11.33 -9.85 -22.27
C PHE A 630 11.61 -10.69 -23.52
N TYR A 631 12.05 -11.93 -23.33
CA TYR A 631 12.27 -12.85 -24.44
C TYR A 631 11.89 -14.28 -24.06
N SER A 632 11.37 -15.02 -25.02
CA SER A 632 11.06 -16.43 -24.82
C SER A 632 12.34 -17.22 -24.53
N ALA A 633 12.32 -18.05 -23.48
CA ALA A 633 13.44 -18.93 -23.13
C ALA A 633 13.85 -19.91 -24.26
N VAL A 634 13.00 -20.09 -25.28
CA VAL A 634 13.26 -20.95 -26.45
C VAL A 634 14.26 -20.33 -27.44
N LEU A 635 14.55 -19.03 -27.34
CA LEU A 635 15.41 -18.31 -28.27
C LEU A 635 16.91 -18.54 -27.97
N SER A 636 17.73 -18.53 -29.03
CA SER A 636 19.19 -18.67 -28.88
C SER A 636 19.83 -17.42 -28.24
N ALA A 637 20.88 -17.60 -27.44
CA ALA A 637 21.63 -16.48 -26.87
C ALA A 637 22.19 -15.53 -27.93
N GLU A 638 22.57 -16.04 -29.10
CA GLU A 638 23.08 -15.19 -30.18
C GLU A 638 22.01 -14.18 -30.65
N THR A 639 20.76 -14.62 -30.75
CA THR A 639 19.63 -13.75 -31.12
C THR A 639 19.43 -12.64 -30.10
N VAL A 640 19.42 -12.98 -28.81
CA VAL A 640 19.22 -12.02 -27.72
C VAL A 640 20.43 -11.10 -27.57
N ALA A 641 21.66 -11.62 -27.72
CA ALA A 641 22.90 -10.85 -27.68
C ALA A 641 23.00 -9.85 -28.83
N ARG A 642 22.53 -10.20 -30.03
CA ARG A 642 22.45 -9.27 -31.17
C ARG A 642 21.49 -8.12 -30.88
N LEU A 643 20.30 -8.41 -30.37
CA LEU A 643 19.30 -7.38 -30.06
C LEU A 643 19.75 -6.45 -28.93
N THR A 644 20.21 -7.01 -27.81
CA THR A 644 20.79 -6.23 -26.70
C THR A 644 22.03 -5.46 -27.16
N GLY A 645 22.82 -6.05 -28.07
CA GLY A 645 23.95 -5.42 -28.74
C GLY A 645 23.60 -4.14 -29.50
N SER A 646 22.47 -4.15 -30.23
CA SER A 646 21.94 -2.98 -30.93
C SER A 646 21.39 -1.89 -29.98
N LEU A 647 21.19 -2.22 -28.71
CA LEU A 647 20.66 -1.32 -27.68
C LEU A 647 21.73 -0.90 -26.64
N LYS A 648 23.02 -1.21 -26.86
CA LYS A 648 24.12 -1.01 -25.88
C LYS A 648 24.23 0.39 -25.27
N SER A 649 23.77 1.43 -25.96
CA SER A 649 23.75 2.80 -25.43
C SER A 649 22.56 3.11 -24.51
N ARG A 650 21.74 2.10 -24.19
CA ARG A 650 20.49 2.22 -23.42
C ARG A 650 20.54 1.26 -22.22
N PRO A 651 19.84 1.59 -21.12
CA PRO A 651 19.76 0.71 -19.95
C PRO A 651 18.76 -0.41 -20.23
N VAL A 652 19.27 -1.59 -20.57
CA VAL A 652 18.46 -2.76 -20.95
C VAL A 652 18.56 -3.85 -19.88
N SER A 653 17.41 -4.29 -19.37
CA SER A 653 17.28 -5.49 -18.54
C SER A 653 16.73 -6.63 -19.39
N PRO A 654 17.55 -7.61 -19.82
CA PRO A 654 17.07 -8.80 -20.50
C PRO A 654 16.41 -9.75 -19.48
N ILE A 655 15.17 -10.16 -19.75
CA ILE A 655 14.35 -10.96 -18.84
C ILE A 655 13.86 -12.21 -19.59
N PRO A 656 14.41 -13.40 -19.29
CA PRO A 656 13.89 -14.64 -19.86
C PRO A 656 12.51 -14.94 -19.29
N VAL A 657 11.54 -15.20 -20.14
CA VAL A 657 10.15 -15.48 -19.72
C VAL A 657 9.56 -16.64 -20.49
N ARG A 658 8.49 -17.21 -19.94
CA ARG A 658 7.82 -18.39 -20.52
C ARG A 658 6.84 -18.03 -21.61
N PHE A 659 6.34 -16.80 -21.59
CA PHE A 659 5.27 -16.35 -22.45
C PHE A 659 5.23 -14.84 -22.54
N ILE A 660 4.82 -14.32 -23.70
CA ILE A 660 4.66 -12.90 -23.96
C ILE A 660 3.37 -12.73 -24.77
N ALA A 661 2.45 -11.91 -24.28
CA ALA A 661 1.27 -11.49 -25.01
C ALA A 661 1.07 -9.98 -24.97
N CYS A 662 0.57 -9.46 -26.08
CA CYS A 662 0.41 -8.03 -26.34
C CYS A 662 -0.66 -7.84 -27.41
N GLY A 663 -1.60 -6.92 -27.18
CA GLY A 663 -2.81 -6.84 -28.00
C GLY A 663 -3.57 -8.17 -28.00
N GLU A 664 -4.08 -8.57 -29.16
CA GLU A 664 -4.81 -9.83 -29.34
C GLU A 664 -3.90 -11.04 -29.61
N LYS A 665 -2.60 -10.82 -29.91
CA LYS A 665 -1.67 -11.90 -30.21
C LYS A 665 -0.94 -12.37 -28.95
N ASN A 666 -0.89 -13.70 -28.84
CA ASN A 666 -0.21 -14.45 -27.80
C ASN A 666 1.10 -15.06 -28.34
N ASN A 667 2.02 -15.39 -27.44
CA ASN A 667 3.26 -16.12 -27.71
C ASN A 667 4.25 -15.40 -28.65
N TRP A 668 4.50 -14.11 -28.41
CA TRP A 668 5.55 -13.36 -29.09
C TRP A 668 6.95 -13.84 -28.71
N ASN A 669 7.92 -13.73 -29.63
CA ASN A 669 9.33 -14.02 -29.32
C ASN A 669 9.93 -12.99 -28.35
N PHE A 670 9.63 -11.71 -28.56
CA PHE A 670 10.13 -10.60 -27.77
C PHE A 670 9.01 -9.69 -27.30
N GLY A 671 9.22 -9.09 -26.12
CA GLY A 671 8.43 -8.01 -25.56
C GLY A 671 9.36 -6.94 -25.00
N MET A 672 9.05 -5.66 -25.17
CA MET A 672 9.79 -4.55 -24.60
C MET A 672 8.84 -3.63 -23.86
N SER A 673 9.10 -3.39 -22.58
CA SER A 673 8.51 -2.29 -21.82
C SER A 673 9.53 -1.16 -21.75
N VAL A 674 9.12 0.01 -22.22
CA VAL A 674 10.00 1.17 -22.44
C VAL A 674 9.42 2.38 -21.71
N LEU A 675 10.16 2.89 -20.74
CA LEU A 675 9.87 4.14 -20.07
C LEU A 675 10.79 5.23 -20.61
N ALA A 676 10.21 6.29 -21.16
CA ALA A 676 10.90 7.48 -21.61
C ALA A 676 10.39 8.71 -20.87
N VAL A 677 11.31 9.54 -20.42
CA VAL A 677 11.01 10.76 -19.67
C VAL A 677 11.42 11.98 -20.49
N GLY A 678 10.64 13.05 -20.38
CA GLY A 678 10.95 14.34 -21.02
C GLY A 678 12.22 14.94 -20.43
N LYS A 679 12.85 15.83 -21.19
CA LYS A 679 14.00 16.63 -20.73
C LYS A 679 13.59 17.77 -19.84
#